data_AF-A0A7J2TFJ2-F1
#
_entry.id   AF-A0A7J2TFJ2-F1
#
_cell.length_a   1.000
_cell.length_b   1.000
_cell.length_c   1.000
_cell.angle_alpha   90.00
_cell.angle_beta   90.00
_cell.angle_gamma   90.00
#
_symmetry.space_group_name_H-M   'P 1'
#
loop_
_entity.id
_entity.type
_entity.pdbx_description
1 polymer ?
#
loop_
_entity_poly.entity_id
_entity_poly.type
_entity_poly.pdbx_seq_one_letter_code
_entity_poly.pdbx_strand_id
1 'polypeptide(L)'
;MASVLSPLEYGALYAVVGIAIIALVYAFFLRKRILKEPTAAGRVKEVWEGIRAGANAYLHVQFKSMLLLIGFLAIFLYFSASLDNSPLFVAIGRVGAFLMGTFFSAMVGYIGMNMAVQGSIRVAEASKKGFREALGIAYRTGTITGMLTDGLGLLGGVAIFLIYVDHSPDVLLGFGFGGTLLALFMRVGGGIYTKAADVGADLVGKVERGIPEDDPRNAAVVADLVGDNVGDCAGMAADIFESYEVTMVSALILGLAIATQGPIFEAKWIVFPILVRGIGVISTLIGTYMVAKWPDKLTKGDAFKAMDLSYDLSSVISAACFLVLSIVYVNDIRVFLATTVGIILAISFNKLADYFTSPSRNPVDGVAKSSKTGPATVILQGLALGFESTVWTIFLIALTIVVSMLIWAGAGFLFASYGIALAGIGMLTQTGNNVAMDTFGPIVDNANGIGEMAGLQGHSRKILADLDASGNTTKSVTKAIAIASAVVAAISLFSSFTETVHVNLDIAADPLVFVGLLIGGALPFLFSFISIRAVGRAAGKIIEEVRKQFRIPGVIEGTKLPDYAKVVGICTSAAQRELATIAIIAILTPLAVGLILSPSAWGGFLAGVILTGQLLAVFMANSGGAWDNAKKKIEDGCYGGKGSESHKASVIGDTVGDPLKDTAGPALNPMIKVINLVSLLFAGSILALKNSFIIQVPILNVEIPIVATALAVILVIIIGVAIFYSKRETKEEAQIRDIDAPIFESVLINPNPVMASALFTISGVLDDSRTGGSRIVSAEYSFDGASWFPMAAADGKLDTQLEQLTAKTMIEKPGIYPLIVRGADEMGNVTAQECGTIIVYDPAAGSAIGEGWIESPEGAYTEKPQAKGKATFQFTAGYQKDTGAPVGQAEFAFPAAELTFRSERLDWLVITEDAVHFTGTGLLNGAKECAFALIAMPEIAAEGKPAKFRLTLWEKQTGQVIYDSDLGNPDSAYPITKIAGGAITLKAKAHGSAKKKSRKADSTGQNTD
;
A
#
# COMPACT_ATOMS: atom_id res chain seq x y z
N MET A 1 59.59 5.34 -4.90
CA MET A 1 59.01 4.01 -4.61
C MET A 1 58.84 3.31 -5.95
N ALA A 2 59.52 2.17 -6.13
CA ALA A 2 59.40 1.36 -7.34
C ALA A 2 57.94 0.95 -7.55
N SER A 3 57.49 0.86 -8.81
CA SER A 3 56.08 0.61 -9.13
C SER A 3 55.57 -0.65 -8.43
N VAL A 4 54.59 -0.47 -7.55
CA VAL A 4 53.90 -1.51 -6.77
C VAL A 4 53.27 -2.59 -7.68
N LEU A 5 53.03 -2.25 -8.95
CA LEU A 5 52.51 -3.11 -10.00
C LEU A 5 53.57 -3.38 -11.08
N SER A 6 53.54 -4.59 -11.62
CA SER A 6 54.34 -5.00 -12.78
C SER A 6 53.78 -4.46 -14.11
N PRO A 7 54.59 -4.39 -15.19
CA PRO A 7 54.09 -4.00 -16.52
C PRO A 7 52.93 -4.87 -17.03
N LEU A 8 52.94 -6.16 -16.68
CA LEU A 8 51.86 -7.09 -17.01
C LEU A 8 50.55 -6.67 -16.32
N GLU A 9 50.61 -6.31 -15.05
CA GLU A 9 49.44 -5.91 -14.26
C GLU A 9 48.86 -4.58 -14.73
N TYR A 10 49.72 -3.59 -15.05
CA TYR A 10 49.25 -2.37 -15.70
C TYR A 10 48.56 -2.68 -17.04
N GLY A 11 49.17 -3.52 -17.88
CA GLY A 11 48.58 -3.93 -19.15
C GLY A 11 47.22 -4.61 -18.97
N ALA A 12 47.08 -5.47 -17.96
CA ALA A 12 45.84 -6.17 -17.63
C ALA A 12 44.76 -5.19 -17.12
N LEU A 13 45.11 -4.22 -16.26
CA LEU A 13 44.17 -3.21 -15.77
C LEU A 13 43.71 -2.26 -16.89
N TYR A 14 44.61 -1.84 -17.79
CA TYR A 14 44.22 -1.06 -18.97
C TYR A 14 43.31 -1.86 -19.92
N ALA A 15 43.53 -3.18 -20.05
CA ALA A 15 42.60 -4.04 -20.78
C ALA A 15 41.22 -4.08 -20.12
N VAL A 16 41.14 -4.11 -18.78
CA VAL A 16 39.87 -4.01 -18.04
C VAL A 16 39.17 -2.68 -18.28
N VAL A 17 39.90 -1.56 -18.28
CA VAL A 17 39.35 -0.25 -18.67
C VAL A 17 38.76 -0.32 -20.08
N GLY A 18 39.48 -0.93 -21.03
CA GLY A 18 38.99 -1.17 -22.39
C GLY A 18 37.70 -1.99 -22.43
N ILE A 19 37.62 -3.06 -21.64
CA ILE A 19 36.42 -3.91 -21.52
C ILE A 19 35.23 -3.12 -20.96
N ALA A 20 35.44 -2.32 -19.91
CA ALA A 20 34.41 -1.47 -19.34
C ALA A 20 33.86 -0.47 -20.38
N ILE A 21 34.75 0.15 -21.16
CA ILE A 21 34.36 1.03 -22.27
C ILE A 21 33.59 0.27 -23.35
N ILE A 22 34.01 -0.95 -23.70
CA ILE A 22 33.30 -1.80 -24.68
C ILE A 22 31.86 -2.06 -24.23
N ALA A 23 31.62 -2.34 -22.95
CA ALA A 23 30.27 -2.52 -22.42
C ALA A 23 29.40 -1.26 -22.60
N LEU A 24 29.94 -0.09 -22.28
CA LEU A 24 29.23 1.19 -22.46
C LEU A 24 28.96 1.51 -23.94
N VAL A 25 29.92 1.23 -24.82
CA VAL A 25 29.74 1.38 -26.27
C VAL A 25 28.69 0.40 -26.79
N TYR A 26 28.66 -0.83 -26.28
CA TYR A 26 27.65 -1.83 -26.63
C TYR A 26 26.24 -1.40 -26.16
N ALA A 27 26.12 -0.89 -24.93
CA ALA A 27 24.87 -0.30 -24.43
C ALA A 27 24.37 0.84 -25.33
N PHE A 28 25.28 1.75 -25.72
CA PHE A 28 24.96 2.85 -26.62
C PHE A 28 24.56 2.38 -28.03
N PHE A 29 25.23 1.35 -28.55
CA PHE A 29 24.88 0.73 -29.83
C PHE A 29 23.49 0.09 -29.78
N LEU A 30 23.18 -0.66 -28.73
CA LEU A 30 21.85 -1.24 -28.50
C LEU A 30 20.78 -0.14 -28.41
N ARG A 31 21.03 0.93 -27.64
CA ARG A 31 20.15 2.10 -27.57
C ARG A 31 19.83 2.66 -28.96
N LYS A 32 20.85 2.91 -29.79
CA LYS A 32 20.64 3.40 -31.18
C LYS A 32 19.79 2.44 -32.01
N ARG A 33 19.95 1.13 -31.82
CA ARG A 33 19.17 0.12 -32.52
C ARG A 33 17.71 0.09 -32.05
N ILE A 34 17.47 0.04 -30.75
CA ILE A 34 16.12 0.03 -30.19
C ILE A 34 15.36 1.30 -30.58
N LEU A 35 15.99 2.47 -30.49
CA LEU A 35 15.31 3.72 -30.86
C LEU A 35 14.91 3.82 -32.34
N LYS A 36 15.55 3.04 -33.22
CA LYS A 36 15.16 2.93 -34.64
C LYS A 36 14.00 1.96 -34.89
N GLU A 37 13.68 1.08 -33.94
CA GLU A 37 12.54 0.19 -34.07
C GLU A 37 11.23 0.99 -34.08
N PRO A 38 10.23 0.58 -34.89
CA PRO A 38 8.95 1.28 -34.99
C PRO A 38 8.25 1.42 -33.63
N THR A 39 7.63 2.58 -33.41
CA THR A 39 6.75 2.82 -32.27
C THR A 39 5.30 2.69 -32.70
N ALA A 40 4.46 2.13 -31.82
CA ALA A 40 3.02 2.12 -32.03
C ALA A 40 2.43 3.54 -32.16
N ALA A 41 1.32 3.65 -32.89
CA ALA A 41 0.59 4.89 -33.12
C ALA A 41 -0.79 4.88 -32.43
N GLY A 42 -1.49 6.02 -32.45
CA GLY A 42 -2.83 6.16 -31.88
C GLY A 42 -2.84 6.02 -30.36
N ARG A 43 -3.86 5.34 -29.82
CA ARG A 43 -4.12 5.25 -28.38
C ARG A 43 -2.96 4.69 -27.57
N VAL A 44 -2.24 3.70 -28.13
CA VAL A 44 -1.03 3.11 -27.53
C VAL A 44 0.02 4.18 -27.21
N LYS A 45 0.18 5.15 -28.11
CA LYS A 45 1.16 6.23 -27.94
C LYS A 45 0.72 7.25 -26.88
N GLU A 46 -0.55 7.62 -26.85
CA GLU A 46 -1.10 8.57 -25.87
C GLU A 46 -0.90 8.06 -24.43
N VAL A 47 -1.26 6.79 -24.21
CA VAL A 47 -1.05 6.08 -22.95
C VAL A 47 0.42 6.10 -22.54
N TRP A 48 1.29 5.72 -23.46
CA TRP A 48 2.73 5.68 -23.23
C TRP A 48 3.32 7.07 -22.91
N GLU A 49 2.83 8.14 -23.54
CA GLU A 49 3.27 9.51 -23.25
C GLU A 49 2.96 9.91 -21.80
N GLY A 50 1.80 9.50 -21.27
CA GLY A 50 1.43 9.70 -19.86
C GLY A 50 2.39 8.99 -18.91
N ILE A 51 2.67 7.70 -19.14
CA ILE A 51 3.61 6.91 -18.33
C ILE A 51 5.01 7.54 -18.38
N ARG A 52 5.48 7.91 -19.58
CA ARG A 52 6.79 8.54 -19.76
C ARG A 52 6.90 9.87 -19.01
N ALA A 53 5.86 10.70 -19.03
CA ALA A 53 5.84 11.97 -18.33
C ALA A 53 5.88 11.77 -16.81
N GLY A 54 5.04 10.85 -16.28
CA GLY A 54 5.00 10.53 -14.85
C GLY A 54 6.32 9.99 -14.33
N ALA A 55 6.94 9.03 -15.01
CA ALA A 55 8.22 8.44 -14.62
C ALA A 55 9.35 9.47 -14.57
N ASN A 56 9.43 10.35 -15.57
CA ASN A 56 10.43 11.42 -15.58
C ASN A 56 10.18 12.50 -14.52
N ALA A 57 8.92 12.84 -14.26
CA ALA A 57 8.57 13.79 -13.20
C ALA A 57 8.96 13.26 -11.81
N TYR A 58 8.69 11.99 -11.53
CA TYR A 58 9.06 11.34 -10.27
C TYR A 58 10.58 11.37 -10.03
N LEU A 59 11.40 10.87 -10.98
CA LEU A 59 12.86 10.84 -10.81
C LEU A 59 13.45 12.25 -10.67
N HIS A 60 12.90 13.24 -11.37
CA HIS A 60 13.35 14.62 -11.23
C HIS A 60 13.14 15.14 -9.79
N VAL A 61 11.97 14.89 -9.21
CA VAL A 61 11.66 15.26 -7.82
C VAL A 61 12.55 14.48 -6.84
N GLN A 62 12.73 13.18 -7.06
CA GLN A 62 13.56 12.33 -6.20
C GLN A 62 15.02 12.82 -6.16
N PHE A 63 15.67 12.99 -7.32
CA PHE A 63 17.04 13.46 -7.36
C PHE A 63 17.20 14.87 -6.80
N LYS A 64 16.27 15.78 -7.10
CA LYS A 64 16.29 17.15 -6.56
C LYS A 64 16.23 17.14 -5.03
N SER A 65 15.39 16.29 -4.45
CA SER A 65 15.25 16.17 -2.99
C SER A 65 16.51 15.60 -2.33
N MET A 66 17.24 14.74 -3.04
CA MET A 66 18.46 14.11 -2.53
C MET A 66 19.70 15.01 -2.58
N LEU A 67 19.75 16.02 -3.46
CA LEU A 67 20.93 16.88 -3.63
C LEU A 67 21.43 17.50 -2.31
N LEU A 68 20.50 17.94 -1.45
CA LEU A 68 20.84 18.51 -0.15
C LEU A 68 21.52 17.48 0.76
N LEU A 69 20.98 16.26 0.82
CA LEU A 69 21.54 15.18 1.61
C LEU A 69 22.91 14.73 1.08
N ILE A 70 23.05 14.60 -0.24
CA ILE A 70 24.33 14.25 -0.89
C ILE A 70 25.39 15.29 -0.55
N GLY A 71 25.05 16.59 -0.64
CA GLY A 71 25.95 17.67 -0.25
C GLY A 71 26.36 17.61 1.22
N PHE A 72 25.40 17.37 2.12
CA PHE A 72 25.67 17.21 3.55
C PHE A 72 26.59 16.02 3.84
N LEU A 73 26.32 14.86 3.24
CA LEU A 73 27.14 13.66 3.42
C LEU A 73 28.53 13.82 2.82
N ALA A 74 28.67 14.48 1.66
CA ALA A 74 29.97 14.77 1.07
C ALA A 74 30.87 15.58 2.02
N ILE A 75 30.31 16.58 2.71
CA ILE A 75 31.01 17.35 3.75
C ILE A 75 31.40 16.44 4.92
N PHE A 76 30.47 15.60 5.38
CA PHE A 76 30.71 14.71 6.52
C PHE A 76 31.79 13.65 6.22
N LEU A 77 31.82 13.10 5.00
CA LEU A 77 32.85 12.17 4.53
C LEU A 77 34.24 12.80 4.44
N TYR A 78 34.31 14.08 4.08
CA TYR A 78 35.58 14.83 4.10
C TYR A 78 36.15 14.91 5.52
N PHE A 79 35.30 15.26 6.49
CA PHE A 79 35.71 15.36 7.89
C PHE A 79 36.02 14.01 8.52
N SER A 80 35.32 12.93 8.14
CA SER A 80 35.62 11.60 8.67
C SER A 80 37.01 11.12 8.29
N ALA A 81 37.45 11.33 7.05
CA ALA A 81 38.81 11.03 6.62
C ALA A 81 39.84 11.96 7.29
N SER A 82 39.49 13.24 7.47
CA SER A 82 40.39 14.22 8.11
C SER A 82 40.63 13.92 9.60
N LEU A 83 39.60 13.48 10.32
CA LEU A 83 39.69 13.08 11.73
C LEU A 83 40.52 11.81 11.93
N ASP A 84 40.62 10.98 10.90
CA ASP A 84 41.44 9.76 10.88
C ASP A 84 42.89 10.01 10.44
N ASN A 85 43.32 11.28 10.36
CA ASN A 85 44.64 11.70 9.86
C ASN A 85 44.98 11.18 8.45
N SER A 86 43.97 10.86 7.62
CA SER A 86 44.20 10.47 6.23
C SER A 86 44.81 11.62 5.43
N PRO A 87 45.69 11.35 4.44
CA PRO A 87 46.23 12.39 3.57
C PRO A 87 45.12 13.18 2.87
N LEU A 88 45.31 14.48 2.68
CA LEU A 88 44.31 15.35 2.05
C LEU A 88 43.85 14.82 0.67
N PHE A 89 44.77 14.23 -0.09
CA PHE A 89 44.48 13.59 -1.37
C PHE A 89 43.48 12.42 -1.24
N VAL A 90 43.59 11.61 -0.18
CA VAL A 90 42.66 10.51 0.11
C VAL A 90 41.32 11.03 0.59
N ALA A 91 41.30 12.06 1.45
CA ALA A 91 40.05 12.68 1.93
C ALA A 91 39.23 13.29 0.78
N ILE A 92 39.89 14.03 -0.13
CA ILE A 92 39.25 14.56 -1.35
C ILE A 92 38.85 13.41 -2.28
N GLY A 93 39.72 12.40 -2.43
CA GLY A 93 39.45 11.21 -3.23
C GLY A 93 38.19 10.49 -2.79
N ARG A 94 38.02 10.23 -1.48
CA ARG A 94 36.84 9.57 -0.91
C ARG A 94 35.55 10.33 -1.21
N VAL A 95 35.57 11.66 -1.12
CA VAL A 95 34.41 12.51 -1.48
C VAL A 95 34.15 12.45 -2.99
N GLY A 96 35.19 12.56 -3.82
CA GLY A 96 35.07 12.46 -5.27
C GLY A 96 34.52 11.10 -5.72
N ALA A 97 34.99 10.03 -5.09
CA ALA A 97 34.51 8.67 -5.30
C ALA A 97 33.04 8.51 -4.87
N PHE A 98 32.65 9.07 -3.72
CA PHE A 98 31.24 9.12 -3.30
C PHE A 98 30.34 9.81 -4.34
N LEU A 99 30.73 11.00 -4.80
CA LEU A 99 29.97 11.71 -5.83
C LEU A 99 29.93 10.93 -7.15
N MET A 100 31.03 10.26 -7.52
CA MET A 100 31.09 9.41 -8.71
C MET A 100 30.15 8.20 -8.59
N GLY A 101 30.15 7.50 -7.45
CA GLY A 101 29.27 6.35 -7.21
C GLY A 101 27.79 6.74 -7.22
N THR A 102 27.45 7.86 -6.55
CA THR A 102 26.11 8.42 -6.61
C THR A 102 25.72 8.81 -8.04
N PHE A 103 26.61 9.47 -8.78
CA PHE A 103 26.33 9.88 -10.15
C PHE A 103 26.16 8.68 -11.09
N PHE A 104 27.02 7.67 -11.01
CA PHE A 104 26.92 6.48 -11.85
C PHE A 104 25.68 5.64 -11.52
N SER A 105 25.37 5.46 -10.23
CA SER A 105 24.11 4.82 -9.82
C SER A 105 22.89 5.59 -10.37
N ALA A 106 22.93 6.93 -10.35
CA ALA A 106 21.87 7.76 -10.91
C ALA A 106 21.75 7.60 -12.43
N MET A 107 22.88 7.51 -13.13
CA MET A 107 22.92 7.26 -14.57
C MET A 107 22.31 5.90 -14.93
N VAL A 108 22.67 4.83 -14.19
CA VAL A 108 22.11 3.49 -14.38
C VAL A 108 20.60 3.51 -14.21
N GLY A 109 20.10 4.05 -13.11
CA GLY A 109 18.66 4.13 -12.85
C GLY A 109 17.92 5.02 -13.85
N TYR A 110 18.42 6.22 -14.13
CA TYR A 110 17.75 7.19 -15.00
C TYR A 110 17.76 6.79 -16.48
N ILE A 111 18.91 6.36 -17.01
CA ILE A 111 19.02 5.93 -18.40
C ILE A 111 18.32 4.59 -18.60
N GLY A 112 18.48 3.66 -17.65
CA GLY A 112 17.81 2.36 -17.66
C GLY A 112 16.30 2.50 -17.72
N MET A 113 15.72 3.27 -16.81
CA MET A 113 14.28 3.56 -16.79
C MET A 113 13.79 4.22 -18.08
N ASN A 114 14.48 5.26 -18.56
CA ASN A 114 14.08 5.93 -19.80
C ASN A 114 14.13 4.98 -21.00
N MET A 115 15.10 4.05 -21.04
CA MET A 115 15.14 3.02 -22.07
C MET A 115 14.05 1.97 -21.88
N ALA A 116 13.71 1.57 -20.65
CA ALA A 116 12.61 0.65 -20.38
C ALA A 116 11.28 1.19 -20.89
N VAL A 117 10.96 2.46 -20.56
CA VAL A 117 9.79 3.17 -21.10
C VAL A 117 9.85 3.22 -22.63
N GLN A 118 10.97 3.57 -23.24
CA GLN A 118 11.09 3.57 -24.71
C GLN A 118 10.95 2.18 -25.32
N GLY A 119 11.34 1.13 -24.60
CA GLY A 119 11.22 -0.26 -25.00
C GLY A 119 9.78 -0.76 -24.97
N SER A 120 9.00 -0.42 -23.95
CA SER A 120 7.65 -0.97 -23.75
C SER A 120 6.72 -0.70 -24.94
N ILE A 121 6.68 0.53 -25.46
CA ILE A 121 5.90 0.86 -26.68
C ILE A 121 6.37 0.11 -27.93
N ARG A 122 7.66 -0.22 -28.02
CA ARG A 122 8.25 -0.95 -29.16
C ARG A 122 7.99 -2.45 -29.04
N VAL A 123 7.95 -2.99 -27.82
CA VAL A 123 7.53 -4.36 -27.54
C VAL A 123 6.06 -4.53 -27.87
N ALA A 124 5.20 -3.58 -27.48
CA ALA A 124 3.79 -3.56 -27.86
C ALA A 124 3.62 -3.58 -29.39
N GLU A 125 4.39 -2.78 -30.14
CA GLU A 125 4.33 -2.81 -31.61
C GLU A 125 4.87 -4.12 -32.20
N ALA A 126 5.98 -4.65 -31.69
CA ALA A 126 6.60 -5.88 -32.18
C ALA A 126 5.78 -7.14 -31.86
N SER A 127 4.91 -7.11 -30.84
CA SER A 127 3.97 -8.20 -30.55
C SER A 127 3.05 -8.52 -31.74
N LYS A 128 2.81 -7.56 -32.65
CA LYS A 128 2.04 -7.77 -33.88
C LYS A 128 2.75 -8.65 -34.91
N LYS A 129 4.10 -8.70 -34.84
CA LYS A 129 4.94 -9.49 -35.76
C LYS A 129 5.24 -10.88 -35.23
N GLY A 130 5.38 -11.03 -33.91
CA GLY A 130 5.51 -12.32 -33.25
C GLY A 130 6.34 -12.30 -31.97
N PHE A 131 6.23 -13.39 -31.20
CA PHE A 131 6.84 -13.55 -29.88
C PHE A 131 8.35 -13.30 -29.87
N ARG A 132 9.10 -13.88 -30.83
CA ARG A 132 10.56 -13.79 -30.87
C ARG A 132 11.07 -12.36 -31.12
N GLU A 133 10.35 -11.57 -31.90
CA GLU A 133 10.71 -10.18 -32.18
C GLU A 133 10.45 -9.30 -30.96
N ALA A 134 9.28 -9.46 -30.32
CA ALA A 134 8.93 -8.80 -29.07
C ALA A 134 9.93 -9.14 -27.94
N LEU A 135 10.24 -10.42 -27.74
CA LEU A 135 11.27 -10.89 -26.81
C LEU A 135 12.63 -10.26 -27.09
N GLY A 136 13.04 -10.25 -28.37
CA GLY A 136 14.32 -9.69 -28.79
C GLY A 136 14.46 -8.20 -28.50
N ILE A 137 13.39 -7.41 -28.65
CA ILE A 137 13.38 -5.98 -28.31
C ILE A 137 13.37 -5.79 -26.78
N ALA A 138 12.51 -6.50 -26.07
CA ALA A 138 12.39 -6.40 -24.61
C ALA A 138 13.72 -6.72 -23.93
N TYR A 139 14.31 -7.87 -24.24
CA TYR A 139 15.54 -8.32 -23.58
C TYR A 139 16.76 -7.47 -23.95
N ARG A 140 16.89 -7.04 -25.21
CA ARG A 140 17.97 -6.11 -25.62
C ARG A 140 17.82 -4.74 -24.96
N THR A 141 16.60 -4.29 -24.70
CA THR A 141 16.36 -3.06 -23.97
C THR A 141 16.84 -3.21 -22.53
N GLY A 142 16.50 -4.31 -21.84
CA GLY A 142 17.03 -4.59 -20.50
C GLY A 142 18.56 -4.75 -20.46
N THR A 143 19.15 -5.31 -21.53
CA THR A 143 20.62 -5.44 -21.68
C THR A 143 21.32 -4.07 -21.66
N ILE A 144 20.67 -3.00 -22.10
CA ILE A 144 21.26 -1.64 -22.02
C ILE A 144 21.55 -1.28 -20.55
N THR A 145 20.59 -1.51 -19.66
CA THR A 145 20.75 -1.27 -18.23
C THR A 145 21.84 -2.15 -17.64
N GLY A 146 21.85 -3.45 -17.96
CA GLY A 146 22.89 -4.35 -17.45
C GLY A 146 24.31 -3.99 -17.89
N MET A 147 24.48 -3.55 -19.13
CA MET A 147 25.78 -3.11 -19.64
C MET A 147 26.20 -1.73 -19.11
N LEU A 148 25.25 -0.87 -18.76
CA LEU A 148 25.53 0.36 -18.02
C LEU A 148 26.00 0.04 -16.60
N THR A 149 25.32 -0.88 -15.92
CA THR A 149 25.68 -1.35 -14.58
C THR A 149 27.11 -1.91 -14.55
N ASP A 150 27.39 -2.88 -15.42
CA ASP A 150 28.70 -3.52 -15.53
C ASP A 150 29.78 -2.51 -15.96
N GLY A 151 29.51 -1.72 -16.99
CA GLY A 151 30.47 -0.78 -17.56
C GLY A 151 30.85 0.35 -16.61
N LEU A 152 29.87 1.01 -15.98
CA LEU A 152 30.13 2.12 -15.06
C LEU A 152 30.74 1.64 -13.75
N GLY A 153 30.27 0.52 -13.20
CA GLY A 153 30.79 -0.04 -11.95
C GLY A 153 32.24 -0.48 -12.09
N LEU A 154 32.55 -1.20 -13.17
CA LEU A 154 33.91 -1.63 -13.47
C LEU A 154 34.84 -0.46 -13.78
N LEU A 155 34.40 0.49 -14.60
CA LEU A 155 35.18 1.68 -14.95
C LEU A 155 35.52 2.52 -13.73
N GLY A 156 34.54 2.79 -12.87
CA GLY A 156 34.73 3.58 -11.65
C GLY A 156 35.71 2.90 -10.70
N GLY A 157 35.51 1.61 -10.44
CA GLY A 157 36.40 0.82 -9.57
C GLY A 157 37.84 0.76 -10.06
N VAL A 158 38.05 0.40 -11.33
CA VAL A 158 39.41 0.29 -11.88
C VAL A 158 40.09 1.65 -12.03
N ALA A 159 39.35 2.73 -12.33
CA ALA A 159 39.90 4.07 -12.41
C ALA A 159 40.38 4.57 -11.05
N ILE A 160 39.59 4.37 -9.99
CA ILE A 160 40.02 4.69 -8.61
C ILE A 160 41.25 3.86 -8.26
N PHE A 161 41.24 2.56 -8.58
CA PHE A 161 42.39 1.69 -8.30
C PHE A 161 43.66 2.18 -8.99
N LEU A 162 43.61 2.55 -10.28
CA LEU A 162 44.77 3.03 -11.03
C LEU A 162 45.31 4.39 -10.53
N ILE A 163 44.44 5.26 -10.01
CA ILE A 163 44.83 6.59 -9.52
C ILE A 163 45.42 6.51 -8.11
N TYR A 164 44.84 5.71 -7.22
CA TYR A 164 45.17 5.71 -5.79
C TYR A 164 45.97 4.48 -5.33
N VAL A 165 46.03 3.40 -6.11
CA VAL A 165 46.80 2.16 -5.89
C VAL A 165 46.72 1.65 -4.44
N ASP A 166 47.69 1.98 -3.60
CA ASP A 166 47.80 1.58 -2.19
C ASP A 166 46.75 2.22 -1.28
N HIS A 167 46.31 3.44 -1.60
CA HIS A 167 45.22 4.13 -0.91
C HIS A 167 43.84 3.87 -1.54
N SER A 168 43.77 3.05 -2.58
CA SER A 168 42.52 2.82 -3.30
C SER A 168 41.38 2.27 -2.45
N PRO A 169 41.58 1.36 -1.46
CA PRO A 169 40.46 0.81 -0.71
C PRO A 169 39.70 1.87 0.10
N ASP A 170 40.41 2.83 0.70
CA ASP A 170 39.80 3.93 1.46
C ASP A 170 38.96 4.86 0.60
N VAL A 171 39.39 5.09 -0.65
CA VAL A 171 38.69 5.91 -1.64
C VAL A 171 37.50 5.15 -2.23
N LEU A 172 37.66 3.85 -2.49
CA LEU A 172 36.62 2.96 -2.99
C LEU A 172 35.45 2.81 -2.02
N LEU A 173 35.68 2.90 -0.71
CA LEU A 173 34.59 2.97 0.27
C LEU A 173 33.65 4.15 0.01
N GLY A 174 34.19 5.29 -0.45
CA GLY A 174 33.39 6.41 -0.91
C GLY A 174 32.52 6.03 -2.10
N PHE A 175 33.11 5.38 -3.12
CA PHE A 175 32.42 4.91 -4.33
C PHE A 175 31.23 4.01 -3.99
N GLY A 176 31.47 2.93 -3.25
CA GLY A 176 30.42 2.01 -2.83
C GLY A 176 29.34 2.71 -2.00
N PHE A 177 29.72 3.56 -1.03
CA PHE A 177 28.74 4.30 -0.22
C PHE A 177 27.87 5.25 -1.05
N GLY A 178 28.44 5.90 -2.07
CA GLY A 178 27.70 6.76 -2.99
C GLY A 178 26.66 6.00 -3.79
N GLY A 179 27.03 4.81 -4.28
CA GLY A 179 26.12 3.87 -4.92
C GLY A 179 25.00 3.40 -3.99
N THR A 180 25.33 3.00 -2.75
CA THR A 180 24.36 2.40 -1.81
C THR A 180 23.37 3.41 -1.30
N LEU A 181 23.85 4.61 -0.99
CA LEU A 181 22.96 5.69 -0.59
C LEU A 181 21.90 5.91 -1.65
N LEU A 182 22.30 6.03 -2.92
CA LEU A 182 21.32 6.26 -3.98
C LEU A 182 20.39 5.06 -4.18
N ALA A 183 20.92 3.84 -4.17
CA ALA A 183 20.13 2.62 -4.28
C ALA A 183 19.06 2.51 -3.18
N LEU A 184 19.40 2.84 -1.93
CA LEU A 184 18.45 2.85 -0.81
C LEU A 184 17.25 3.75 -1.12
N PHE A 185 17.50 4.98 -1.57
CA PHE A 185 16.43 5.94 -1.86
C PHE A 185 15.62 5.56 -3.09
N MET A 186 16.28 5.07 -4.15
CA MET A 186 15.57 4.65 -5.36
C MET A 186 14.72 3.41 -5.10
N ARG A 187 15.22 2.43 -4.35
CA ARG A 187 14.51 1.19 -4.03
C ARG A 187 13.33 1.40 -3.10
N VAL A 188 13.56 2.06 -1.97
CA VAL A 188 12.49 2.34 -0.99
C VAL A 188 11.48 3.33 -1.56
N GLY A 189 11.96 4.39 -2.20
CA GLY A 189 11.12 5.45 -2.72
C GLY A 189 10.26 4.99 -3.87
N GLY A 190 10.88 4.28 -4.81
CA GLY A 190 10.18 3.67 -5.94
C GLY A 190 9.19 2.62 -5.44
N GLY A 191 9.58 1.77 -4.49
CA GLY A 191 8.71 0.76 -3.86
C GLY A 191 7.45 1.36 -3.22
N ILE A 192 7.62 2.41 -2.39
CA ILE A 192 6.47 3.12 -1.77
C ILE A 192 5.56 3.70 -2.86
N TYR A 193 6.14 4.29 -3.91
CA TYR A 193 5.38 4.86 -5.01
C TYR A 193 4.58 3.78 -5.77
N THR A 194 5.25 2.71 -6.23
CA THR A 194 4.61 1.67 -7.05
C THR A 194 3.55 0.93 -6.26
N LYS A 195 3.87 0.44 -5.06
CA LYS A 195 2.94 -0.42 -4.33
C LYS A 195 1.77 0.33 -3.71
N ALA A 196 1.92 1.63 -3.45
CA ALA A 196 0.77 2.44 -3.09
C ALA A 196 -0.22 2.56 -4.26
N ALA A 197 0.30 2.75 -5.48
CA ALA A 197 -0.52 2.83 -6.69
C ALA A 197 -1.17 1.48 -7.02
N ASP A 198 -0.39 0.40 -7.01
CA ASP A 198 -0.80 -0.98 -7.28
C ASP A 198 -1.95 -1.42 -6.33
N VAL A 199 -1.73 -1.35 -5.01
CA VAL A 199 -2.75 -1.71 -4.01
C VAL A 199 -4.02 -0.84 -4.16
N GLY A 200 -3.85 0.45 -4.46
CA GLY A 200 -4.98 1.35 -4.68
C GLY A 200 -5.76 1.04 -5.97
N ALA A 201 -5.06 0.69 -7.05
CA ALA A 201 -5.64 0.30 -8.32
C ALA A 201 -6.40 -1.02 -8.20
N ASP A 202 -5.77 -2.02 -7.58
CA ASP A 202 -6.28 -3.39 -7.53
C ASP A 202 -7.45 -3.56 -6.57
N LEU A 203 -7.40 -2.96 -5.38
CA LEU A 203 -8.51 -3.08 -4.42
C LEU A 203 -9.77 -2.40 -4.95
N VAL A 204 -9.67 -1.15 -5.41
CA VAL A 204 -10.86 -0.43 -5.88
C VAL A 204 -11.31 -0.95 -7.25
N GLY A 205 -10.38 -1.27 -8.13
CA GLY A 205 -10.68 -1.80 -9.47
C GLY A 205 -11.23 -3.22 -9.42
N LYS A 206 -10.41 -4.18 -9.00
CA LYS A 206 -10.72 -5.62 -9.09
C LYS A 206 -11.69 -6.09 -8.01
N VAL A 207 -11.52 -5.63 -6.76
CA VAL A 207 -12.31 -6.13 -5.62
C VAL A 207 -13.62 -5.38 -5.45
N GLU A 208 -13.60 -4.04 -5.44
CA GLU A 208 -14.82 -3.25 -5.22
C GLU A 208 -15.68 -3.11 -6.48
N ARG A 209 -15.07 -2.87 -7.63
CA ARG A 209 -15.80 -2.58 -8.89
C ARG A 209 -15.85 -3.73 -9.87
N GLY A 210 -14.98 -4.74 -9.73
CA GLY A 210 -14.91 -5.89 -10.64
C GLY A 210 -14.51 -5.53 -12.07
N ILE A 211 -13.76 -4.45 -12.26
CA ILE A 211 -13.21 -4.08 -13.58
C ILE A 211 -11.88 -4.83 -13.83
N PRO A 212 -11.47 -5.01 -15.11
CA PRO A 212 -10.19 -5.62 -15.45
C PRO A 212 -8.97 -4.93 -14.79
N GLU A 213 -7.87 -5.69 -14.68
CA GLU A 213 -6.54 -5.16 -14.40
C GLU A 213 -6.15 -4.15 -15.49
N ASP A 214 -5.43 -3.09 -15.13
CA ASP A 214 -4.99 -2.03 -16.04
C ASP A 214 -6.11 -1.34 -16.85
N ASP A 215 -7.32 -1.29 -16.32
CA ASP A 215 -8.44 -0.65 -17.01
C ASP A 215 -8.26 0.88 -17.07
N PRO A 216 -8.40 1.52 -18.25
CA PRO A 216 -8.18 2.96 -18.41
C PRO A 216 -9.15 3.82 -17.58
N ARG A 217 -10.27 3.28 -17.10
CA ARG A 217 -11.21 3.99 -16.22
C ARG A 217 -10.66 4.21 -14.82
N ASN A 218 -9.67 3.44 -14.40
CA ASN A 218 -9.06 3.52 -13.09
C ASN A 218 -7.93 4.57 -13.07
N ALA A 219 -8.09 5.60 -12.24
CA ALA A 219 -7.14 6.71 -12.13
C ALA A 219 -5.73 6.29 -11.66
N ALA A 220 -5.62 5.16 -10.98
CA ALA A 220 -4.35 4.70 -10.41
C ALA A 220 -3.46 3.91 -11.38
N VAL A 221 -4.00 3.39 -12.49
CA VAL A 221 -3.25 2.52 -13.41
C VAL A 221 -2.04 3.23 -14.03
N VAL A 222 -2.16 4.52 -14.39
CA VAL A 222 -0.99 5.26 -14.89
C VAL A 222 0.07 5.42 -13.81
N ALA A 223 -0.33 5.62 -12.55
CA ALA A 223 0.62 5.69 -11.45
C ALA A 223 1.28 4.34 -11.19
N ASP A 224 0.54 3.24 -11.34
CA ASP A 224 1.07 1.88 -11.21
C ASP A 224 2.13 1.56 -12.27
N LEU A 225 1.80 1.77 -13.55
CA LEU A 225 2.74 1.56 -14.66
C LEU A 225 3.96 2.49 -14.59
N VAL A 226 3.80 3.73 -14.09
CA VAL A 226 4.93 4.60 -13.74
C VAL A 226 5.77 3.97 -12.64
N GLY A 227 5.12 3.38 -11.65
CA GLY A 227 5.68 2.64 -10.53
C GLY A 227 6.65 1.55 -10.95
N ASP A 228 6.27 0.68 -11.88
CA ASP A 228 7.15 -0.39 -12.39
C ASP A 228 8.46 0.16 -12.96
N ASN A 229 8.39 1.32 -13.59
CA ASN A 229 9.59 1.96 -14.15
C ASN A 229 10.47 2.54 -13.04
N VAL A 230 9.90 3.25 -12.07
CA VAL A 230 10.69 3.97 -11.05
C VAL A 230 11.15 3.06 -9.90
N GLY A 231 10.39 2.02 -9.56
CA GLY A 231 10.70 1.06 -8.51
C GLY A 231 11.37 -0.20 -9.04
N ASP A 232 10.66 -0.96 -9.86
CA ASP A 232 11.11 -2.28 -10.32
C ASP A 232 12.26 -2.20 -11.32
N CYS A 233 12.31 -1.17 -12.18
CA CYS A 233 13.44 -0.98 -13.09
C CYS A 233 14.54 -0.11 -12.47
N ALA A 234 14.25 1.16 -12.17
CA ALA A 234 15.29 2.11 -11.76
C ALA A 234 15.91 1.75 -10.40
N GLY A 235 15.06 1.44 -9.41
CA GLY A 235 15.49 1.09 -8.06
C GLY A 235 16.27 -0.23 -7.99
N MET A 236 15.84 -1.25 -8.73
CA MET A 236 16.53 -2.54 -8.77
C MET A 236 17.87 -2.46 -9.50
N ALA A 237 17.93 -1.74 -10.63
CA ALA A 237 19.19 -1.54 -11.34
C ALA A 237 20.24 -0.83 -10.47
N ALA A 238 19.82 0.16 -9.67
CA ALA A 238 20.68 0.83 -8.68
C ALA A 238 21.12 -0.10 -7.54
N ASP A 239 20.23 -0.97 -7.02
CA ASP A 239 20.55 -1.96 -5.98
C ASP A 239 21.60 -2.98 -6.45
N ILE A 240 21.45 -3.52 -7.66
CA ILE A 240 22.44 -4.46 -8.21
C ILE A 240 23.76 -3.77 -8.56
N PHE A 241 23.70 -2.54 -9.10
CA PHE A 241 24.89 -1.75 -9.39
C PHE A 241 25.74 -1.56 -8.15
N GLU A 242 25.13 -1.20 -7.04
CA GLU A 242 25.86 -1.06 -5.81
C GLU A 242 26.37 -2.41 -5.26
N SER A 243 25.59 -3.49 -5.32
CA SER A 243 26.08 -4.82 -4.93
C SER A 243 27.35 -5.20 -5.70
N TYR A 244 27.40 -4.83 -7.00
CA TYR A 244 28.57 -5.03 -7.86
C TYR A 244 29.79 -4.25 -7.37
N GLU A 245 29.61 -2.99 -7.00
CA GLU A 245 30.69 -2.13 -6.47
C GLU A 245 31.18 -2.63 -5.11
N VAL A 246 30.28 -2.83 -4.16
CA VAL A 246 30.62 -3.09 -2.75
C VAL A 246 31.38 -4.39 -2.55
N THR A 247 30.98 -5.44 -3.27
CA THR A 247 31.72 -6.71 -3.27
C THR A 247 33.12 -6.55 -3.83
N MET A 248 33.31 -5.72 -4.86
CA MET A 248 34.62 -5.37 -5.39
C MET A 248 35.44 -4.59 -4.35
N VAL A 249 34.86 -3.57 -3.71
CA VAL A 249 35.54 -2.82 -2.64
C VAL A 249 36.03 -3.75 -1.53
N SER A 250 35.17 -4.64 -1.05
CA SER A 250 35.54 -5.57 0.02
C SER A 250 36.63 -6.57 -0.40
N ALA A 251 36.55 -7.13 -1.60
CA ALA A 251 37.60 -8.01 -2.13
C ALA A 251 38.95 -7.29 -2.24
N LEU A 252 38.95 -6.01 -2.60
CA LEU A 252 40.17 -5.19 -2.72
C LEU A 252 40.76 -4.84 -1.35
N ILE A 253 39.93 -4.53 -0.34
CA ILE A 253 40.40 -4.30 1.04
C ILE A 253 41.09 -5.56 1.59
N LEU A 254 40.41 -6.71 1.52
CA LEU A 254 40.96 -7.98 2.01
C LEU A 254 42.17 -8.44 1.19
N GLY A 255 42.15 -8.22 -0.12
CA GLY A 255 43.27 -8.48 -1.02
C GLY A 255 44.51 -7.63 -0.69
N LEU A 256 44.32 -6.35 -0.35
CA LEU A 256 45.42 -5.48 0.10
C LEU A 256 46.00 -5.97 1.42
N ALA A 257 45.14 -6.30 2.40
CA ALA A 257 45.58 -6.83 3.69
C ALA A 257 46.46 -8.08 3.50
N ILE A 258 46.08 -8.99 2.60
CA ILE A 258 46.89 -10.18 2.24
C ILE A 258 48.19 -9.78 1.54
N ALA A 259 48.11 -8.88 0.55
CA ALA A 259 49.26 -8.45 -0.24
C ALA A 259 50.39 -7.83 0.61
N THR A 260 50.05 -7.30 1.79
CA THR A 260 50.99 -6.67 2.73
C THR A 260 51.52 -7.59 3.84
N GLN A 261 51.04 -8.85 3.96
CA GLN A 261 51.51 -9.76 5.02
C GLN A 261 52.93 -10.28 4.81
N GLY A 262 53.36 -10.40 3.55
CA GLY A 262 54.67 -10.93 3.18
C GLY A 262 55.76 -9.86 3.13
N PRO A 263 57.05 -10.27 3.07
CA PRO A 263 58.16 -9.34 2.87
C PRO A 263 58.16 -8.69 1.47
N ILE A 264 57.39 -9.25 0.53
CA ILE A 264 57.22 -8.76 -0.83
C ILE A 264 55.73 -8.49 -1.04
N PHE A 265 55.42 -7.31 -1.58
CA PHE A 265 54.06 -6.95 -1.94
C PHE A 265 53.54 -7.81 -3.09
N GLU A 266 52.43 -8.52 -2.89
CA GLU A 266 51.85 -9.42 -3.89
C GLU A 266 50.57 -8.83 -4.52
N ALA A 267 50.73 -7.97 -5.52
CA ALA A 267 49.62 -7.28 -6.20
C ALA A 267 48.53 -8.21 -6.78
N LYS A 268 48.85 -9.48 -7.06
CA LYS A 268 47.92 -10.50 -7.58
C LYS A 268 46.65 -10.65 -6.75
N TRP A 269 46.71 -10.46 -5.43
CA TRP A 269 45.54 -10.56 -4.55
C TRP A 269 44.57 -9.38 -4.71
N ILE A 270 45.00 -8.30 -5.34
CA ILE A 270 44.19 -7.11 -5.57
C ILE A 270 43.72 -7.05 -7.03
N VAL A 271 44.60 -7.39 -7.97
CA VAL A 271 44.30 -7.33 -9.41
C VAL A 271 43.38 -8.48 -9.84
N PHE A 272 43.51 -9.67 -9.26
CA PHE A 272 42.69 -10.84 -9.63
C PHE A 272 41.17 -10.56 -9.61
N PRO A 273 40.55 -10.05 -8.52
CA PRO A 273 39.11 -9.79 -8.51
C PRO A 273 38.67 -8.78 -9.58
N ILE A 274 39.51 -7.79 -9.93
CA ILE A 274 39.23 -6.83 -11.01
C ILE A 274 39.21 -7.52 -12.39
N LEU A 275 40.14 -8.44 -12.63
CA LEU A 275 40.18 -9.22 -13.88
C LEU A 275 38.98 -10.17 -14.00
N VAL A 276 38.60 -10.82 -12.89
CA VAL A 276 37.41 -11.68 -12.80
C VAL A 276 36.16 -10.89 -13.18
N ARG A 277 36.03 -9.65 -12.72
CA ARG A 277 34.95 -8.73 -13.11
C ARG A 277 34.97 -8.41 -14.61
N GLY A 278 36.14 -8.10 -15.17
CA GLY A 278 36.30 -7.86 -16.62
C GLY A 278 35.88 -9.06 -17.47
N ILE A 279 36.23 -10.28 -17.06
CA ILE A 279 35.78 -11.52 -17.71
C ILE A 279 34.25 -11.65 -17.67
N GLY A 280 33.63 -11.30 -16.53
CA GLY A 280 32.17 -11.30 -16.38
C GLY A 280 31.45 -10.38 -17.37
N VAL A 281 32.00 -9.20 -17.64
CA VAL A 281 31.46 -8.29 -18.66
C VAL A 281 31.50 -8.92 -20.06
N ILE A 282 32.58 -9.62 -20.40
CA ILE A 282 32.69 -10.30 -21.70
C ILE A 282 31.70 -11.47 -21.78
N SER A 283 31.62 -12.29 -20.73
CA SER A 283 30.75 -13.47 -20.73
C SER A 283 29.28 -13.09 -20.80
N THR A 284 28.86 -12.06 -20.06
CA THR A 284 27.48 -11.52 -20.08
C THR A 284 27.13 -10.86 -21.42
N LEU A 285 28.08 -10.19 -22.09
CA LEU A 285 27.88 -9.67 -23.45
C LEU A 285 27.55 -10.79 -24.44
N ILE A 286 28.28 -11.92 -24.34
CA ILE A 286 28.02 -13.11 -25.17
C ILE A 286 26.67 -13.74 -24.81
N GLY A 287 26.41 -13.94 -23.51
CA GLY A 287 25.16 -14.54 -23.04
C GLY A 287 23.93 -13.75 -23.45
N THR A 288 23.91 -12.44 -23.16
CA THR A 288 22.76 -11.58 -23.47
C THR A 288 22.45 -11.55 -24.98
N TYR A 289 23.46 -11.62 -25.83
CA TYR A 289 23.29 -11.70 -27.28
C TYR A 289 22.64 -13.02 -27.77
N MET A 290 22.79 -14.11 -27.01
CA MET A 290 22.29 -15.45 -27.37
C MET A 290 20.82 -15.68 -27.03
N VAL A 291 20.20 -14.91 -26.14
CA VAL A 291 18.81 -15.14 -25.66
C VAL A 291 17.82 -15.27 -26.81
N ALA A 292 17.78 -14.32 -27.74
CA ALA A 292 16.87 -14.36 -28.88
C ALA A 292 17.33 -15.29 -30.02
N LYS A 293 18.46 -15.98 -29.87
CA LYS A 293 19.07 -16.85 -30.90
C LYS A 293 18.90 -18.34 -30.65
N TRP A 294 18.54 -18.75 -29.43
CA TRP A 294 18.32 -20.15 -29.14
C TRP A 294 17.26 -20.78 -30.07
N PRO A 295 17.45 -22.04 -30.51
CA PRO A 295 16.45 -22.79 -31.26
C PRO A 295 15.21 -23.10 -30.41
N ASP A 296 14.03 -23.06 -31.03
CA ASP A 296 12.73 -23.30 -30.35
C ASP A 296 12.65 -24.69 -29.70
N LYS A 297 13.39 -25.69 -30.21
CA LYS A 297 13.48 -27.03 -29.60
C LYS A 297 14.08 -27.00 -28.19
N LEU A 298 14.98 -26.05 -27.91
CA LEU A 298 15.65 -25.91 -26.60
C LEU A 298 14.86 -25.01 -25.65
N THR A 299 14.25 -23.94 -26.17
CA THR A 299 13.48 -22.99 -25.37
C THR A 299 12.04 -23.43 -25.14
N LYS A 300 11.50 -24.33 -25.98
CA LYS A 300 10.09 -24.76 -26.00
C LYS A 300 9.09 -23.60 -26.12
N GLY A 301 9.52 -22.46 -26.69
CA GLY A 301 8.70 -21.25 -26.79
C GLY A 301 8.61 -20.42 -25.50
N ASP A 302 9.41 -20.74 -24.47
CA ASP A 302 9.45 -20.03 -23.19
C ASP A 302 10.58 -18.98 -23.17
N ALA A 303 10.25 -17.73 -22.85
CA ALA A 303 11.21 -16.63 -22.77
C ALA A 303 12.17 -16.79 -21.59
N PHE A 304 11.66 -17.18 -20.41
CA PHE A 304 12.48 -17.42 -19.22
C PHE A 304 13.50 -18.52 -19.49
N LYS A 305 13.10 -19.61 -20.17
CA LYS A 305 14.04 -20.69 -20.49
C LYS A 305 15.17 -20.25 -21.42
N ALA A 306 14.89 -19.35 -22.35
CA ALA A 306 15.92 -18.78 -23.24
C ALA A 306 16.93 -17.91 -22.47
N MET A 307 16.46 -17.18 -21.44
CA MET A 307 17.32 -16.38 -20.56
C MET A 307 18.17 -17.27 -19.66
N ASP A 308 17.58 -18.29 -19.06
CA ASP A 308 18.25 -19.29 -18.20
C ASP A 308 19.41 -19.99 -18.94
N LEU A 309 19.19 -20.47 -20.16
CA LEU A 309 20.25 -21.07 -20.98
C LEU A 309 21.40 -20.10 -21.29
N SER A 310 21.09 -18.82 -21.47
CA SER A 310 22.08 -17.79 -21.74
C SER A 310 22.86 -17.38 -20.49
N TYR A 311 22.19 -17.44 -19.34
CA TYR A 311 22.81 -17.29 -18.02
C TYR A 311 23.82 -18.41 -17.79
N ASP A 312 23.40 -19.68 -17.96
CA ASP A 312 24.26 -20.86 -17.83
C ASP A 312 25.47 -20.81 -18.78
N LEU A 313 25.27 -20.37 -20.02
CA LEU A 313 26.38 -20.18 -20.96
C LEU A 313 27.41 -19.17 -20.42
N SER A 314 26.95 -18.07 -19.84
CA SER A 314 27.82 -17.05 -19.24
C SER A 314 28.56 -17.60 -18.02
N SER A 315 27.92 -18.45 -17.20
CA SER A 315 28.53 -19.17 -16.08
C SER A 315 29.71 -20.01 -16.54
N VAL A 316 29.50 -20.83 -17.59
CA VAL A 316 30.51 -21.77 -18.09
C VAL A 316 31.71 -21.04 -18.68
N ILE A 317 31.47 -19.99 -19.48
CA ILE A 317 32.55 -19.15 -20.04
C ILE A 317 33.37 -18.53 -18.90
N SER A 318 32.69 -17.97 -17.89
CA SER A 318 33.36 -17.31 -16.77
C SER A 318 34.22 -18.30 -15.97
N ALA A 319 33.67 -19.45 -15.58
CA ALA A 319 34.39 -20.46 -14.83
C ALA A 319 35.63 -20.99 -15.59
N ALA A 320 35.51 -21.22 -16.91
CA ALA A 320 36.63 -21.64 -17.73
C ALA A 320 37.75 -20.58 -17.77
N CYS A 321 37.39 -19.30 -17.94
CA CYS A 321 38.35 -18.20 -17.90
C CYS A 321 38.98 -17.99 -16.51
N PHE A 322 38.22 -18.19 -15.43
CA PHE A 322 38.74 -18.10 -14.06
C PHE A 322 39.74 -19.20 -13.76
N LEU A 323 39.52 -20.41 -14.26
CA LEU A 323 40.46 -21.52 -14.14
C LEU A 323 41.80 -21.14 -14.80
N VAL A 324 41.75 -20.67 -16.06
CA VAL A 324 42.95 -20.22 -16.78
C VAL A 324 43.66 -19.11 -16.02
N LEU A 325 42.93 -18.09 -15.56
CA LEU A 325 43.50 -16.97 -14.82
C LEU A 325 44.13 -17.41 -13.49
N SER A 326 43.51 -18.35 -12.77
CA SER A 326 44.04 -18.86 -11.50
C SER A 326 45.37 -19.59 -11.66
N ILE A 327 45.54 -20.33 -12.77
CA ILE A 327 46.75 -21.10 -13.05
C ILE A 327 47.85 -20.19 -13.60
N VAL A 328 47.52 -19.32 -14.55
CA VAL A 328 48.52 -18.53 -15.30
C VAL A 328 48.98 -17.28 -14.54
N TYR A 329 48.10 -16.62 -13.78
CA TYR A 329 48.42 -15.35 -13.12
C TYR A 329 48.68 -15.52 -11.62
N VAL A 330 47.74 -16.11 -10.88
CA VAL A 330 47.85 -16.22 -9.41
C VAL A 330 48.73 -17.40 -8.98
N ASN A 331 48.75 -18.45 -9.79
CA ASN A 331 49.37 -19.75 -9.49
C ASN A 331 48.79 -20.39 -8.21
N ASP A 332 47.48 -20.25 -8.01
CA ASP A 332 46.74 -20.83 -6.89
C ASP A 332 45.32 -21.19 -7.32
N ILE A 333 44.99 -22.48 -7.35
CA ILE A 333 43.66 -22.93 -7.80
C ILE A 333 42.55 -22.56 -6.82
N ARG A 334 42.87 -22.22 -5.57
CA ARG A 334 41.88 -21.85 -4.54
C ARG A 334 41.08 -20.61 -4.92
N VAL A 335 41.67 -19.66 -5.65
CA VAL A 335 40.93 -18.49 -6.13
C VAL A 335 39.91 -18.83 -7.23
N PHE A 336 40.19 -19.85 -8.05
CA PHE A 336 39.22 -20.40 -9.01
C PHE A 336 38.09 -21.13 -8.29
N LEU A 337 38.42 -21.95 -7.30
CA LEU A 337 37.40 -22.67 -6.52
C LEU A 337 36.48 -21.67 -5.79
N ALA A 338 37.04 -20.63 -5.15
CA ALA A 338 36.28 -19.61 -4.45
C ALA A 338 35.32 -18.85 -5.37
N THR A 339 35.80 -18.37 -6.53
CA THR A 339 34.95 -17.68 -7.52
C THR A 339 33.89 -18.60 -8.13
N THR A 340 34.21 -19.87 -8.37
CA THR A 340 33.26 -20.86 -8.90
C THR A 340 32.18 -21.21 -7.89
N VAL A 341 32.50 -21.29 -6.59
CA VAL A 341 31.50 -21.45 -5.52
C VAL A 341 30.49 -20.31 -5.55
N GLY A 342 30.93 -19.08 -5.83
CA GLY A 342 30.05 -17.94 -6.08
C GLY A 342 29.08 -18.13 -7.24
N ILE A 343 29.57 -18.60 -8.40
CA ILE A 343 28.72 -18.90 -9.55
C ILE A 343 27.69 -19.98 -9.21
N ILE A 344 28.12 -21.04 -8.52
CA ILE A 344 27.22 -22.12 -8.08
C ILE A 344 26.16 -21.56 -7.11
N LEU A 345 26.54 -20.67 -6.20
CA LEU A 345 25.60 -20.00 -5.31
C LEU A 345 24.52 -19.24 -6.09
N ALA A 346 24.91 -18.44 -7.09
CA ALA A 346 23.98 -17.70 -7.94
C ALA A 346 22.98 -18.64 -8.64
N ILE A 347 23.47 -19.72 -9.26
CA ILE A 347 22.63 -20.71 -9.95
C ILE A 347 21.68 -21.41 -8.97
N SER A 348 22.17 -21.78 -7.79
CA SER A 348 21.36 -22.43 -6.76
C SER A 348 20.25 -21.51 -6.24
N PHE A 349 20.54 -20.22 -6.02
CA PHE A 349 19.53 -19.23 -5.65
C PHE A 349 18.47 -19.05 -6.74
N ASN A 350 18.86 -19.01 -8.02
CA ASN A 350 17.90 -18.91 -9.13
C ASN A 350 16.93 -20.08 -9.13
N LYS A 351 17.44 -21.30 -8.99
CA LYS A 351 16.63 -22.52 -8.98
C LYS A 351 15.73 -22.61 -7.75
N LEU A 352 16.22 -22.17 -6.60
CA LEU A 352 15.45 -22.18 -5.36
C LEU A 352 14.33 -21.14 -5.40
N ALA A 353 14.59 -19.94 -5.90
CA ALA A 353 13.57 -18.92 -6.12
C ALA A 353 12.50 -19.40 -7.09
N ASP A 354 12.89 -19.92 -8.27
CA ASP A 354 11.96 -20.53 -9.24
C ASP A 354 11.06 -21.59 -8.59
N TYR A 355 11.63 -22.47 -7.77
CA TYR A 355 10.87 -23.52 -7.10
C TYR A 355 9.75 -22.98 -6.20
N PHE A 356 10.03 -21.92 -5.43
CA PHE A 356 9.09 -21.35 -4.46
C PHE A 356 8.11 -20.34 -5.07
N THR A 357 8.45 -19.70 -6.19
CA THR A 357 7.61 -18.62 -6.75
C THR A 357 7.00 -18.96 -8.10
N SER A 358 7.44 -19.97 -8.86
CA SER A 358 6.92 -20.22 -10.20
C SER A 358 5.48 -20.81 -10.20
N PRO A 359 4.57 -20.33 -11.07
CA PRO A 359 3.21 -20.89 -11.21
C PRO A 359 3.15 -22.36 -11.67
N SER A 360 4.28 -22.90 -12.14
CA SER A 360 4.40 -24.27 -12.65
C SER A 360 4.78 -25.29 -11.57
N ARG A 361 5.02 -24.84 -10.33
CA ARG A 361 5.59 -25.64 -9.24
C ARG A 361 4.59 -25.86 -8.11
N ASN A 362 4.72 -27.00 -7.44
CA ASN A 362 3.83 -27.42 -6.36
C ASN A 362 3.63 -26.40 -5.22
N PRO A 363 4.64 -25.61 -4.78
CA PRO A 363 4.44 -24.65 -3.69
C PRO A 363 3.38 -23.59 -4.01
N VAL A 364 3.47 -22.97 -5.20
CA VAL A 364 2.49 -21.96 -5.66
C VAL A 364 1.14 -22.59 -5.94
N ASP A 365 1.11 -23.82 -6.45
CA ASP A 365 -0.14 -24.58 -6.64
C ASP A 365 -0.86 -24.80 -5.31
N GLY A 366 -0.11 -25.04 -4.24
CA GLY A 366 -0.64 -25.10 -2.88
C GLY A 366 -1.31 -23.79 -2.46
N VAL A 367 -0.66 -22.65 -2.70
CA VAL A 367 -1.20 -21.32 -2.41
C VAL A 367 -2.47 -21.06 -3.23
N ALA A 368 -2.42 -21.28 -4.55
CA ALA A 368 -3.57 -21.10 -5.43
C ALA A 368 -4.74 -22.01 -5.05
N LYS A 369 -4.48 -23.28 -4.69
CA LYS A 369 -5.52 -24.21 -4.24
C LYS A 369 -6.19 -23.77 -2.93
N SER A 370 -5.45 -23.14 -2.02
CA SER A 370 -5.97 -22.64 -0.74
C SER A 370 -6.95 -21.48 -0.89
N SER A 371 -7.03 -20.84 -2.05
CA SER A 371 -8.03 -19.80 -2.35
C SER A 371 -9.48 -20.30 -2.25
N LYS A 372 -9.71 -21.61 -2.45
CA LYS A 372 -11.04 -22.23 -2.35
C LYS A 372 -11.67 -22.12 -0.97
N THR A 373 -10.85 -21.92 0.07
CA THR A 373 -11.28 -21.78 1.46
C THR A 373 -11.21 -20.33 1.97
N GLY A 374 -10.92 -19.37 1.08
CA GLY A 374 -10.98 -17.94 1.35
C GLY A 374 -9.61 -17.28 1.60
N PRO A 375 -9.60 -15.96 1.88
CA PRO A 375 -8.38 -15.16 1.96
C PRO A 375 -7.44 -15.58 3.11
N ALA A 376 -8.00 -15.99 4.25
CA ALA A 376 -7.22 -16.36 5.43
C ALA A 376 -6.28 -17.54 5.13
N THR A 377 -6.77 -18.56 4.42
CA THR A 377 -5.95 -19.73 4.06
C THR A 377 -4.90 -19.41 3.00
N VAL A 378 -5.20 -18.48 2.07
CA VAL A 378 -4.21 -17.96 1.11
C VAL A 378 -3.04 -17.30 1.83
N ILE A 379 -3.35 -16.42 2.78
CA ILE A 379 -2.33 -15.73 3.58
C ILE A 379 -1.53 -16.75 4.41
N LEU A 380 -2.18 -17.67 5.12
CA LEU A 380 -1.45 -18.67 5.91
C LEU A 380 -0.52 -19.53 5.04
N GLN A 381 -0.96 -19.95 3.86
CA GLN A 381 -0.15 -20.78 2.97
C GLN A 381 1.05 -20.01 2.39
N GLY A 382 0.88 -18.74 2.01
CA GLY A 382 2.00 -17.92 1.52
C GLY A 382 3.01 -17.55 2.61
N LEU A 383 2.55 -17.31 3.84
CA LEU A 383 3.43 -17.11 5.00
C LEU A 383 4.27 -18.36 5.30
N ALA A 384 3.62 -19.54 5.32
CA ALA A 384 4.30 -20.81 5.54
C ALA A 384 5.38 -21.07 4.48
N LEU A 385 5.07 -20.80 3.21
CA LEU A 385 6.01 -20.89 2.09
C LEU A 385 7.21 -19.94 2.27
N GLY A 386 6.96 -18.69 2.67
CA GLY A 386 8.02 -17.72 2.97
C GLY A 386 8.97 -18.20 4.07
N PHE A 387 8.42 -18.70 5.18
CA PHE A 387 9.22 -19.23 6.29
C PHE A 387 10.08 -20.42 5.84
N GLU A 388 9.52 -21.35 5.08
CA GLU A 388 10.27 -22.50 4.55
C GLU A 388 11.40 -22.08 3.61
N SER A 389 11.09 -21.22 2.63
CA SER A 389 12.08 -20.78 1.62
C SER A 389 13.28 -20.06 2.25
N THR A 390 13.04 -19.37 3.35
CA THR A 390 14.05 -18.67 4.13
C THR A 390 15.06 -19.63 4.77
N VAL A 391 14.62 -20.79 5.26
CA VAL A 391 15.50 -21.81 5.86
C VAL A 391 16.47 -22.37 4.82
N TRP A 392 15.98 -22.67 3.62
CA TRP A 392 16.82 -23.24 2.56
C TRP A 392 17.83 -22.23 2.00
N THR A 393 17.43 -20.98 1.83
CA THR A 393 18.33 -19.91 1.34
C THR A 393 19.44 -19.58 2.33
N ILE A 394 19.15 -19.46 3.63
CA ILE A 394 20.20 -19.22 4.63
C ILE A 394 21.17 -20.41 4.74
N PHE A 395 20.66 -21.64 4.61
CA PHE A 395 21.50 -22.83 4.60
C PHE A 395 22.50 -22.83 3.43
N LEU A 396 22.07 -22.40 2.23
CA LEU A 396 22.97 -22.25 1.08
C LEU A 396 24.09 -21.22 1.32
N ILE A 397 23.77 -20.10 1.99
CA ILE A 397 24.78 -19.09 2.35
C ILE A 397 25.75 -19.67 3.38
N ALA A 398 25.26 -20.34 4.42
CA ALA A 398 26.10 -20.99 5.42
C ALA A 398 27.02 -22.05 4.78
N LEU A 399 26.49 -22.86 3.86
CA LEU A 399 27.26 -23.84 3.11
C LEU A 399 28.36 -23.16 2.27
N THR A 400 28.06 -22.03 1.63
CA THR A 400 29.05 -21.26 0.85
C THR A 400 30.21 -20.77 1.73
N ILE A 401 29.90 -20.26 2.93
CA ILE A 401 30.91 -19.83 3.90
C ILE A 401 31.78 -21.01 4.33
N VAL A 402 31.17 -22.15 4.70
CA VAL A 402 31.89 -23.36 5.10
C VAL A 402 32.77 -23.87 3.97
N VAL A 403 32.27 -23.93 2.73
CA VAL A 403 33.06 -24.35 1.57
C VAL A 403 34.24 -23.40 1.34
N SER A 404 34.05 -22.09 1.49
CA SER A 404 35.16 -21.13 1.44
C SER A 404 36.20 -21.42 2.52
N MET A 405 35.78 -21.64 3.76
CA MET A 405 36.69 -22.00 4.87
C MET A 405 37.46 -23.29 4.59
N LEU A 406 36.82 -24.29 3.97
CA LEU A 406 37.47 -25.55 3.58
C LEU A 406 38.48 -25.36 2.46
N ILE A 407 38.16 -24.54 1.44
CA ILE A 407 39.09 -24.21 0.34
C ILE A 407 40.36 -23.55 0.89
N TRP A 408 40.22 -22.71 1.91
CA TRP A 408 41.31 -21.97 2.55
C TRP A 408 41.79 -22.59 3.86
N ALA A 409 41.50 -23.87 4.10
CA ALA A 409 41.91 -24.57 5.31
C ALA A 409 43.43 -24.49 5.50
N GLY A 410 43.87 -24.08 6.70
CA GLY A 410 45.28 -23.90 7.04
C GLY A 410 45.91 -22.57 6.58
N ALA A 411 45.20 -21.73 5.82
CA ALA A 411 45.71 -20.41 5.37
C ALA A 411 45.39 -19.26 6.35
N GLY A 412 44.50 -19.49 7.32
CA GLY A 412 44.10 -18.48 8.32
C GLY A 412 42.80 -17.74 7.98
N PHE A 413 42.30 -16.98 8.95
CA PHE A 413 40.99 -16.30 8.88
C PHE A 413 40.92 -15.25 7.75
N LEU A 414 42.00 -14.51 7.52
CA LEU A 414 42.04 -13.48 6.48
C LEU A 414 41.86 -14.07 5.07
N PHE A 415 42.57 -15.16 4.76
CA PHE A 415 42.42 -15.87 3.48
C PHE A 415 41.03 -16.49 3.30
N ALA A 416 40.45 -17.06 4.37
CA ALA A 416 39.09 -17.58 4.32
C ALA A 416 38.06 -16.46 4.05
N SER A 417 38.23 -15.30 4.68
CA SER A 417 37.40 -14.11 4.48
C SER A 417 37.53 -13.56 3.06
N TYR A 418 38.76 -13.51 2.52
CA TYR A 418 38.99 -13.17 1.13
C TYR A 418 38.35 -14.18 0.17
N GLY A 419 38.35 -15.46 0.50
CA GLY A 419 37.60 -16.49 -0.22
C GLY A 419 36.09 -16.23 -0.28
N ILE A 420 35.49 -15.74 0.81
CA ILE A 420 34.07 -15.36 0.85
C ILE A 420 33.83 -14.16 -0.06
N ALA A 421 34.71 -13.16 -0.02
CA ALA A 421 34.63 -12.01 -0.93
C ALA A 421 34.76 -12.43 -2.40
N LEU A 422 35.68 -13.34 -2.73
CA LEU A 422 35.81 -13.92 -4.08
C LEU A 422 34.58 -14.71 -4.51
N ALA A 423 33.92 -15.42 -3.60
CA ALA A 423 32.62 -16.04 -3.89
C ALA A 423 31.56 -14.97 -4.22
N GLY A 424 31.56 -13.83 -3.54
CA GLY A 424 30.73 -12.67 -3.91
C GLY A 424 31.03 -12.12 -5.30
N ILE A 425 32.32 -11.98 -5.66
CA ILE A 425 32.73 -11.57 -7.01
C ILE A 425 32.26 -12.59 -8.06
N GLY A 426 32.43 -13.88 -7.79
CA GLY A 426 31.98 -14.97 -8.65
C GLY A 426 30.46 -14.96 -8.86
N MET A 427 29.70 -14.80 -7.79
CA MET A 427 28.23 -14.73 -7.83
C MET A 427 27.72 -13.59 -8.72
N LEU A 428 28.36 -12.42 -8.62
CA LEU A 428 27.98 -11.22 -9.37
C LEU A 428 28.74 -11.07 -10.70
N THR A 429 29.44 -12.10 -11.16
CA THR A 429 30.09 -12.11 -12.48
C THR A 429 29.05 -11.98 -13.60
N GLN A 430 27.81 -12.38 -13.32
CA GLN A 430 26.70 -12.44 -14.27
C GLN A 430 25.75 -11.24 -14.15
N THR A 431 26.23 -10.14 -13.55
CA THR A 431 25.42 -8.93 -13.30
C THR A 431 24.75 -8.39 -14.57
N GLY A 432 25.45 -8.32 -15.70
CA GLY A 432 24.86 -7.94 -16.97
C GLY A 432 23.64 -8.79 -17.37
N ASN A 433 23.68 -10.11 -17.14
CA ASN A 433 22.51 -10.98 -17.37
C ASN A 433 21.41 -10.74 -16.34
N ASN A 434 21.77 -10.62 -15.05
CA ASN A 434 20.81 -10.43 -13.96
C ASN A 434 20.00 -9.16 -14.13
N VAL A 435 20.66 -8.03 -14.37
CA VAL A 435 20.00 -6.74 -14.60
C VAL A 435 19.20 -6.77 -15.92
N ALA A 436 19.68 -7.46 -16.95
CA ALA A 436 18.92 -7.60 -18.20
C ALA A 436 17.62 -8.40 -18.03
N MET A 437 17.67 -9.51 -17.27
CA MET A 437 16.49 -10.32 -16.92
C MET A 437 15.53 -9.55 -16.02
N ASP A 438 16.07 -8.84 -15.05
CA ASP A 438 15.27 -8.05 -14.11
C ASP A 438 14.55 -6.90 -14.82
N THR A 439 15.29 -6.09 -15.58
CA THR A 439 14.71 -4.99 -16.36
C THR A 439 13.78 -5.48 -17.47
N PHE A 440 13.95 -6.70 -17.97
CA PHE A 440 13.01 -7.29 -18.93
C PHE A 440 11.59 -7.35 -18.36
N GLY A 441 11.42 -7.71 -17.08
CA GLY A 441 10.12 -7.81 -16.41
C GLY A 441 9.28 -6.53 -16.52
N PRO A 442 9.71 -5.39 -15.96
CA PRO A 442 8.99 -4.12 -16.04
C PRO A 442 8.73 -3.64 -17.47
N ILE A 443 9.60 -3.98 -18.43
CA ILE A 443 9.39 -3.60 -19.84
C ILE A 443 8.19 -4.33 -20.43
N VAL A 444 8.09 -5.64 -20.20
CA VAL A 444 6.98 -6.44 -20.75
C VAL A 444 5.68 -6.20 -20.00
N ASP A 445 5.76 -5.95 -18.69
CA ASP A 445 4.65 -5.55 -17.83
C ASP A 445 4.03 -4.24 -18.33
N ASN A 446 4.85 -3.20 -18.52
CA ASN A 446 4.40 -1.95 -19.14
C ASN A 446 3.87 -2.16 -20.56
N ALA A 447 4.51 -3.00 -21.38
CA ALA A 447 4.01 -3.26 -22.73
C ALA A 447 2.62 -3.92 -22.70
N ASN A 448 2.39 -4.80 -21.73
CA ASN A 448 1.14 -5.49 -21.45
C ASN A 448 0.04 -4.52 -21.00
N GLY A 449 0.31 -3.71 -19.98
CA GLY A 449 -0.63 -2.69 -19.47
C GLY A 449 -0.93 -1.59 -20.49
N ILE A 450 0.07 -1.15 -21.27
CA ILE A 450 -0.15 -0.23 -22.42
C ILE A 450 -1.10 -0.88 -23.44
N GLY A 451 -0.93 -2.18 -23.70
CA GLY A 451 -1.78 -2.93 -24.60
C GLY A 451 -3.22 -3.02 -24.12
N GLU A 452 -3.43 -3.23 -22.82
CA GLU A 452 -4.75 -3.26 -22.18
C GLU A 452 -5.43 -1.90 -22.25
N MET A 453 -4.77 -0.83 -21.81
CA MET A 453 -5.31 0.54 -21.82
C MET A 453 -5.60 1.06 -23.24
N ALA A 454 -4.92 0.51 -24.25
CA ALA A 454 -5.18 0.83 -25.65
C ALA A 454 -6.21 -0.10 -26.33
N GLY A 455 -6.74 -1.09 -25.62
CA GLY A 455 -7.74 -2.03 -26.15
C GLY A 455 -7.19 -2.98 -27.22
N LEU A 456 -5.92 -3.37 -27.14
CA LEU A 456 -5.35 -4.38 -28.05
C LEU A 456 -6.01 -5.75 -27.80
N GLN A 457 -6.35 -6.46 -28.88
CA GLN A 457 -7.05 -7.75 -28.82
C GLN A 457 -6.34 -8.83 -29.67
N GLY A 458 -6.68 -10.10 -29.42
CA GLY A 458 -6.25 -11.23 -30.22
C GLY A 458 -4.80 -11.67 -29.99
N HIS A 459 -4.10 -12.05 -31.07
CA HIS A 459 -2.78 -12.69 -30.97
C HIS A 459 -1.70 -11.80 -30.33
N SER A 460 -1.71 -10.50 -30.64
CA SER A 460 -0.76 -9.52 -30.07
C SER A 460 -0.89 -9.41 -28.55
N ARG A 461 -2.13 -9.32 -28.05
CA ARG A 461 -2.45 -9.26 -26.62
C ARG A 461 -1.98 -10.52 -25.88
N LYS A 462 -2.14 -11.70 -26.49
CA LYS A 462 -1.66 -12.97 -25.93
C LYS A 462 -0.14 -13.01 -25.82
N ILE A 463 0.59 -12.56 -26.85
CA ILE A 463 2.06 -12.51 -26.81
C ILE A 463 2.55 -11.62 -25.67
N LEU A 464 1.90 -10.47 -25.44
CA LEU A 464 2.25 -9.58 -24.33
C LEU A 464 2.01 -10.24 -22.97
N ALA A 465 0.88 -10.93 -22.80
CA ALA A 465 0.60 -11.68 -21.57
C ALA A 465 1.60 -12.83 -21.34
N ASP A 466 1.94 -13.59 -22.38
CA ASP A 466 2.92 -14.70 -22.29
C ASP A 466 4.32 -14.17 -21.91
N LEU A 467 4.71 -13.00 -22.43
CA LEU A 467 5.97 -12.33 -22.07
C LEU A 467 5.93 -11.80 -20.63
N ASP A 468 4.83 -11.18 -20.22
CA ASP A 468 4.62 -10.67 -18.86
C ASP A 468 4.70 -11.78 -17.80
N ALA A 469 4.06 -12.92 -18.05
CA ALA A 469 4.18 -14.11 -17.19
C ALA A 469 5.64 -14.57 -17.00
N SER A 470 6.43 -14.52 -18.08
CA SER A 470 7.88 -14.78 -18.00
C SER A 470 8.61 -13.68 -17.21
N GLY A 471 8.17 -12.42 -17.38
CA GLY A 471 8.64 -11.25 -16.65
C GLY A 471 8.49 -11.41 -15.13
N ASN A 472 7.34 -11.86 -14.64
CA ASN A 472 7.09 -12.07 -13.22
C ASN A 472 7.99 -13.16 -12.61
N THR A 473 8.28 -14.21 -13.38
CA THR A 473 9.27 -15.23 -12.98
C THR A 473 10.67 -14.62 -12.90
N THR A 474 11.08 -13.81 -13.88
CA THR A 474 12.39 -13.12 -13.84
C THR A 474 12.51 -12.14 -12.69
N LYS A 475 11.46 -11.34 -12.38
CA LYS A 475 11.43 -10.42 -11.23
C LYS A 475 11.68 -11.17 -9.93
N SER A 476 11.04 -12.32 -9.75
CA SER A 476 11.18 -13.14 -8.53
C SER A 476 12.59 -13.71 -8.37
N VAL A 477 13.13 -14.30 -9.44
CA VAL A 477 14.48 -14.89 -9.45
C VAL A 477 15.55 -13.83 -9.19
N THR A 478 15.47 -12.69 -9.87
CA THR A 478 16.48 -11.63 -9.75
C THR A 478 16.43 -10.91 -8.41
N LYS A 479 15.25 -10.76 -7.78
CA LYS A 479 15.14 -10.32 -6.38
C LYS A 479 15.90 -11.24 -5.43
N ALA A 480 15.76 -12.56 -5.58
CA ALA A 480 16.49 -13.53 -4.76
C ALA A 480 18.01 -13.40 -4.94
N ILE A 481 18.50 -13.15 -6.17
CA ILE A 481 19.91 -12.86 -6.43
C ILE A 481 20.34 -11.56 -5.75
N ALA A 482 19.55 -10.49 -5.86
CA ALA A 482 19.88 -9.22 -5.23
C ALA A 482 20.00 -9.37 -3.71
N ILE A 483 19.06 -10.09 -3.07
CA ILE A 483 19.08 -10.42 -1.64
C ILE A 483 20.35 -11.20 -1.27
N ALA A 484 20.62 -12.31 -1.96
CA ALA A 484 21.80 -13.12 -1.70
C ALA A 484 23.11 -12.36 -1.90
N SER A 485 23.17 -11.53 -2.95
CA SER A 485 24.33 -10.70 -3.24
C SER A 485 24.57 -9.67 -2.15
N ALA A 486 23.50 -9.09 -1.60
CA ALA A 486 23.60 -8.10 -0.54
C ALA A 486 24.15 -8.72 0.74
N VAL A 487 23.75 -9.95 1.06
CA VAL A 487 24.28 -10.67 2.23
C VAL A 487 25.72 -11.09 2.05
N VAL A 488 26.09 -11.63 0.89
CA VAL A 488 27.50 -11.99 0.63
C VAL A 488 28.38 -10.74 0.66
N ALA A 489 27.92 -9.63 0.08
CA ALA A 489 28.58 -8.33 0.16
C ALA A 489 28.73 -7.87 1.61
N ALA A 490 27.66 -7.96 2.40
CA ALA A 490 27.67 -7.55 3.80
C ALA A 490 28.58 -8.42 4.66
N ILE A 491 28.65 -9.74 4.44
CA ILE A 491 29.58 -10.64 5.14
C ILE A 491 31.03 -10.30 4.80
N SER A 492 31.29 -9.93 3.55
CA SER A 492 32.63 -9.53 3.11
C SER A 492 33.03 -8.19 3.72
N LEU A 493 32.11 -7.20 3.71
CA LEU A 493 32.29 -5.92 4.39
C LEU A 493 32.48 -6.10 5.89
N PHE A 494 31.72 -6.99 6.50
CA PHE A 494 31.83 -7.33 7.91
C PHE A 494 33.20 -7.90 8.25
N SER A 495 33.73 -8.79 7.41
CA SER A 495 35.09 -9.31 7.55
C SER A 495 36.14 -8.20 7.39
N SER A 496 35.90 -7.26 6.46
CA SER A 496 36.74 -6.08 6.25
C SER A 496 36.70 -5.15 7.47
N PHE A 497 35.53 -5.01 8.11
CA PHE A 497 35.34 -4.24 9.34
C PHE A 497 36.09 -4.85 10.51
N THR A 498 35.92 -6.16 10.77
CA THR A 498 36.63 -6.83 11.88
C THR A 498 38.14 -6.75 11.72
N GLU A 499 38.64 -6.81 10.48
CA GLU A 499 40.05 -6.59 10.17
C GLU A 499 40.46 -5.14 10.45
N THR A 500 39.68 -4.16 9.98
CA THR A 500 39.99 -2.72 10.13
C THR A 500 40.02 -2.28 11.59
N VAL A 501 39.11 -2.77 12.43
CA VAL A 501 39.07 -2.43 13.86
C VAL A 501 39.85 -3.40 14.74
N HIS A 502 40.49 -4.42 14.14
CA HIS A 502 41.26 -5.48 14.81
C HIS A 502 40.53 -6.15 15.98
N VAL A 503 39.26 -6.53 15.78
CA VAL A 503 38.45 -7.18 16.83
C VAL A 503 38.05 -8.61 16.48
N ASN A 504 38.01 -9.44 17.52
CA ASN A 504 37.36 -10.74 17.48
C ASN A 504 35.99 -10.66 18.17
N LEU A 505 35.05 -11.42 17.63
CA LEU A 505 33.70 -11.54 18.17
C LEU A 505 33.62 -12.77 19.05
N ASP A 506 33.70 -12.56 20.36
CA ASP A 506 33.51 -13.61 21.34
C ASP A 506 32.21 -13.38 22.11
N ILE A 507 31.13 -14.02 21.65
CA ILE A 507 29.80 -13.94 22.28
C ILE A 507 29.82 -14.56 23.68
N ALA A 508 30.68 -15.57 23.92
CA ALA A 508 30.74 -16.25 25.21
C ALA A 508 31.52 -15.43 26.25
N ALA A 509 32.56 -14.71 25.81
CA ALA A 509 33.39 -13.90 26.70
C ALA A 509 32.85 -12.48 26.93
N ASP A 510 32.11 -11.89 25.99
CA ASP A 510 31.60 -10.52 26.09
C ASP A 510 30.06 -10.45 25.87
N PRO A 511 29.26 -10.35 26.96
CA PRO A 511 27.81 -10.19 26.86
C PRO A 511 27.36 -8.96 26.06
N LEU A 512 28.19 -7.91 25.94
CA LEU A 512 27.85 -6.74 25.12
C LEU A 512 27.83 -7.09 23.63
N VAL A 513 28.60 -8.09 23.19
CA VAL A 513 28.51 -8.62 21.82
C VAL A 513 27.14 -9.21 21.55
N PHE A 514 26.58 -9.94 22.51
CA PHE A 514 25.23 -10.46 22.41
C PHE A 514 24.18 -9.34 22.42
N VAL A 515 24.35 -8.29 23.25
CA VAL A 515 23.48 -7.11 23.23
C VAL A 515 23.51 -6.42 21.86
N GLY A 516 24.70 -6.25 21.29
CA GLY A 516 24.88 -5.76 19.93
C GLY A 516 24.09 -6.59 18.93
N LEU A 517 24.25 -7.92 18.97
CA LEU A 517 23.52 -8.86 18.13
C LEU A 517 22.00 -8.71 18.22
N LEU A 518 21.45 -8.58 19.44
CA LEU A 518 20.02 -8.39 19.67
C LEU A 518 19.51 -7.07 19.08
N ILE A 519 20.23 -5.96 19.32
CA ILE A 519 19.88 -4.65 18.77
C ILE A 519 19.94 -4.67 17.24
N GLY A 520 20.98 -5.29 16.68
CA GLY A 520 21.17 -5.46 15.24
C GLY A 520 20.05 -6.28 14.61
N GLY A 521 19.68 -7.40 15.24
CA GLY A 521 18.58 -8.25 14.78
C GLY A 521 17.21 -7.58 14.83
N ALA A 522 16.99 -6.65 15.77
CA ALA A 522 15.72 -5.91 15.85
C ALA A 522 15.55 -4.85 14.74
N LEU A 523 16.66 -4.34 14.18
CA LEU A 523 16.63 -3.23 13.24
C LEU A 523 15.95 -3.55 11.89
N PRO A 524 16.19 -4.70 11.23
CA PRO A 524 15.42 -5.11 10.05
C PRO A 524 13.90 -5.11 10.28
N PHE A 525 13.43 -5.60 11.42
CA PHE A 525 12.00 -5.56 11.76
C PHE A 525 11.45 -4.14 11.88
N LEU A 526 12.20 -3.24 12.55
CA LEU A 526 11.83 -1.83 12.65
C LEU A 526 11.76 -1.18 11.26
N PHE A 527 12.73 -1.47 10.40
CA PHE A 527 12.80 -0.92 9.05
C PHE A 527 11.64 -1.40 8.18
N SER A 528 11.32 -2.71 8.22
CA SER A 528 10.17 -3.28 7.50
C SER A 528 8.85 -2.74 8.03
N PHE A 529 8.70 -2.58 9.34
CA PHE A 529 7.52 -1.95 9.95
C PHE A 529 7.27 -0.54 9.40
N ILE A 530 8.29 0.31 9.32
CA ILE A 530 8.16 1.68 8.80
C ILE A 530 7.78 1.65 7.32
N SER A 531 8.45 0.79 6.54
CA SER A 531 8.22 0.66 5.10
C SER A 531 6.80 0.19 4.76
N ILE A 532 6.30 -0.85 5.45
CA ILE A 532 4.94 -1.38 5.23
C ILE A 532 3.89 -0.33 5.62
N ARG A 533 4.08 0.38 6.74
CA ARG A 533 3.16 1.45 7.14
C ARG A 533 3.15 2.62 6.16
N ALA A 534 4.29 2.98 5.59
CA ALA A 534 4.38 4.02 4.58
C ALA A 534 3.55 3.66 3.34
N VAL A 535 3.65 2.41 2.84
CA VAL A 535 2.82 1.93 1.73
C VAL A 535 1.34 1.95 2.12
N GLY A 536 0.97 1.42 3.28
CA GLY A 536 -0.43 1.37 3.72
C GLY A 536 -1.08 2.75 3.84
N ARG A 537 -0.36 3.75 4.36
CA ARG A 537 -0.84 5.14 4.40
C ARG A 537 -1.05 5.72 3.00
N ALA A 538 -0.08 5.52 2.11
CA ALA A 538 -0.14 6.04 0.75
C ALA A 538 -1.24 5.37 -0.06
N ALA A 539 -1.39 4.04 0.04
CA ALA A 539 -2.45 3.27 -0.58
C ALA A 539 -3.84 3.74 -0.10
N GLY A 540 -4.02 4.02 1.19
CA GLY A 540 -5.26 4.58 1.73
C GLY A 540 -5.70 5.86 1.00
N LYS A 541 -4.77 6.81 0.81
CA LYS A 541 -5.05 8.06 0.07
C LYS A 541 -5.42 7.82 -1.39
N ILE A 542 -4.83 6.80 -2.01
CA ILE A 542 -5.08 6.47 -3.42
C ILE A 542 -6.44 5.79 -3.57
N ILE A 543 -6.77 4.85 -2.68
CA ILE A 543 -8.08 4.17 -2.64
C ILE A 543 -9.20 5.20 -2.60
N GLU A 544 -9.11 6.20 -1.73
CA GLU A 544 -10.10 7.27 -1.65
C GLU A 544 -10.19 8.11 -2.92
N GLU A 545 -9.04 8.53 -3.45
CA GLU A 545 -9.01 9.35 -4.65
C GLU A 545 -9.63 8.59 -5.83
N VAL A 546 -9.33 7.30 -5.97
CA VAL A 546 -9.94 6.44 -7.00
C VAL A 546 -11.45 6.28 -6.77
N ARG A 547 -11.89 6.04 -5.52
CA ARG A 547 -13.33 5.99 -5.16
C ARG A 547 -14.04 7.29 -5.51
N LYS A 548 -13.44 8.43 -5.17
CA LYS A 548 -13.96 9.77 -5.48
C LYS A 548 -14.07 9.99 -6.98
N GLN A 549 -13.06 9.60 -7.76
CA GLN A 549 -13.12 9.73 -9.20
C GLN A 549 -14.15 8.79 -9.85
N PHE A 550 -14.37 7.59 -9.31
CA PHE A 550 -15.44 6.70 -9.78
C PHE A 550 -16.86 7.21 -9.47
N ARG A 551 -17.03 8.14 -8.53
CA ARG A 551 -18.31 8.84 -8.31
C ARG A 551 -18.58 9.93 -9.37
N ILE A 552 -17.59 10.30 -10.19
CA ILE A 552 -17.75 11.32 -11.24
C ILE A 552 -18.52 10.71 -12.41
N PRO A 553 -19.67 11.29 -12.82
CA PRO A 553 -20.43 10.81 -13.96
C PRO A 553 -19.57 10.75 -15.24
N GLY A 554 -19.63 9.62 -15.93
CA GLY A 554 -18.93 9.34 -17.18
C GLY A 554 -17.62 8.58 -17.03
N VAL A 555 -17.02 8.50 -15.82
CA VAL A 555 -15.74 7.81 -15.60
C VAL A 555 -15.92 6.29 -15.63
N ILE A 556 -16.86 5.74 -14.87
CA ILE A 556 -17.08 4.29 -14.82
C ILE A 556 -17.72 3.76 -16.12
N GLU A 557 -18.51 4.60 -16.78
CA GLU A 557 -19.09 4.35 -18.11
C GLU A 557 -18.04 4.41 -19.23
N GLY A 558 -16.83 4.91 -18.96
CA GLY A 558 -15.75 5.03 -19.94
C GLY A 558 -15.93 6.15 -20.97
N THR A 559 -16.85 7.08 -20.72
CA THR A 559 -17.10 8.24 -21.60
C THR A 559 -16.23 9.45 -21.26
N LYS A 560 -15.65 9.48 -20.06
CA LYS A 560 -14.74 10.51 -19.56
C LYS A 560 -13.50 9.86 -18.95
N LEU A 561 -12.32 10.43 -19.20
CA LEU A 561 -11.08 9.95 -18.60
C LEU A 561 -10.95 10.41 -17.13
N PRO A 562 -10.42 9.57 -16.24
CA PRO A 562 -10.05 9.97 -14.89
C PRO A 562 -8.83 10.91 -14.89
N ASP A 563 -8.62 11.62 -13.77
CA ASP A 563 -7.43 12.45 -13.53
C ASP A 563 -6.28 11.58 -12.98
N TYR A 564 -5.47 11.05 -13.91
CA TYR A 564 -4.27 10.29 -13.59
C TYR A 564 -3.20 11.13 -12.88
N ALA A 565 -3.07 12.42 -13.22
CA ALA A 565 -2.01 13.28 -12.71
C ALA A 565 -2.16 13.50 -11.20
N LYS A 566 -3.40 13.56 -10.72
CA LYS A 566 -3.70 13.65 -9.29
C LYS A 566 -3.13 12.47 -8.51
N VAL A 567 -3.34 11.24 -8.97
CA VAL A 567 -2.84 10.02 -8.31
C VAL A 567 -1.31 9.96 -8.35
N VAL A 568 -0.70 10.24 -9.51
CA VAL A 568 0.78 10.34 -9.65
C VAL A 568 1.37 11.34 -8.65
N GLY A 569 0.72 12.49 -8.45
CA GLY A 569 1.13 13.51 -7.48
C GLY A 569 1.06 13.02 -6.03
N ILE A 570 0.01 12.28 -5.67
CA ILE A 570 -0.16 11.67 -4.33
C ILE A 570 0.96 10.66 -4.09
N CYS A 571 1.19 9.73 -5.01
CA CYS A 571 2.24 8.71 -4.89
C CYS A 571 3.63 9.36 -4.76
N THR A 572 3.92 10.39 -5.57
CA THR A 572 5.21 11.09 -5.55
C THR A 572 5.44 11.76 -4.20
N SER A 573 4.48 12.54 -3.73
CA SER A 573 4.59 13.27 -2.46
C SER A 573 4.73 12.32 -1.26
N ALA A 574 3.94 11.24 -1.24
CA ALA A 574 3.98 10.24 -0.19
C ALA A 574 5.34 9.54 -0.14
N ALA A 575 5.86 9.07 -1.28
CA ALA A 575 7.17 8.42 -1.36
C ALA A 575 8.29 9.32 -0.83
N GLN A 576 8.36 10.59 -1.27
CA GLN A 576 9.44 11.49 -0.83
C GLN A 576 9.40 11.80 0.67
N ARG A 577 8.20 11.97 1.24
CA ARG A 577 8.04 12.25 2.67
C ARG A 577 8.52 11.09 3.55
N GLU A 578 8.23 9.85 3.15
CA GLU A 578 8.50 8.66 3.95
C GLU A 578 9.98 8.23 3.89
N LEU A 579 10.64 8.48 2.76
CA LEU A 579 12.06 8.14 2.54
C LEU A 579 13.01 8.75 3.57
N ALA A 580 12.76 10.00 3.99
CA ALA A 580 13.66 10.73 4.88
C ALA A 580 13.87 9.99 6.22
N THR A 581 12.78 9.51 6.82
CA THR A 581 12.82 8.74 8.08
C THR A 581 13.67 7.49 7.93
N ILE A 582 13.46 6.75 6.85
CA ILE A 582 14.10 5.47 6.59
C ILE A 582 15.62 5.66 6.43
N ALA A 583 16.03 6.68 5.69
CA ALA A 583 17.44 7.01 5.50
C ALA A 583 18.14 7.47 6.79
N ILE A 584 17.46 8.30 7.60
CA ILE A 584 17.99 8.74 8.91
C ILE A 584 18.28 7.52 9.79
N ILE A 585 17.37 6.56 9.85
CA ILE A 585 17.56 5.35 10.67
C ILE A 585 18.72 4.51 10.12
N ALA A 586 18.79 4.28 8.80
CA ALA A 586 19.84 3.46 8.20
C ALA A 586 21.25 4.05 8.39
N ILE A 587 21.40 5.38 8.36
CA ILE A 587 22.69 6.07 8.47
C ILE A 587 23.07 6.33 9.93
N LEU A 588 22.16 6.84 10.76
CA LEU A 588 22.51 7.28 12.10
C LEU A 588 22.58 6.14 13.12
N THR A 589 21.84 5.05 12.92
CA THR A 589 21.86 3.91 13.86
C THR A 589 23.25 3.25 14.00
N PRO A 590 23.95 2.86 12.93
CA PRO A 590 25.31 2.30 13.07
C PRO A 590 26.28 3.28 13.74
N LEU A 591 26.15 4.59 13.50
CA LEU A 591 26.98 5.61 14.14
C LEU A 591 26.69 5.70 15.65
N ALA A 592 25.41 5.72 16.03
CA ALA A 592 25.01 5.73 17.44
C ALA A 592 25.49 4.47 18.16
N VAL A 593 25.31 3.30 17.56
CA VAL A 593 25.78 2.02 18.13
C VAL A 593 27.30 2.01 18.26
N GLY A 594 28.04 2.45 17.23
CA GLY A 594 29.50 2.54 17.28
C GLY A 594 30.02 3.49 18.36
N LEU A 595 29.30 4.58 18.65
CA LEU A 595 29.63 5.53 19.73
C LEU A 595 29.26 4.99 21.13
N ILE A 596 28.22 4.18 21.25
CA ILE A 596 27.71 3.67 22.54
C ILE A 596 28.40 2.37 22.96
N LEU A 597 28.52 1.39 22.06
CA LEU A 597 28.97 0.03 22.38
C LEU A 597 30.44 -0.19 22.08
N SER A 598 31.06 -1.22 22.67
CA SER A 598 32.45 -1.61 22.34
C SER A 598 32.58 -1.97 20.85
N PRO A 599 33.79 -1.90 20.23
CA PRO A 599 33.96 -2.28 18.83
C PRO A 599 33.57 -3.73 18.53
N SER A 600 33.82 -4.66 19.46
CA SER A 600 33.32 -6.04 19.36
C SER A 600 31.79 -6.09 19.39
N ALA A 601 31.14 -5.33 20.27
CA ALA A 601 29.69 -5.27 20.32
C ALA A 601 29.05 -4.61 19.09
N TRP A 602 29.75 -3.65 18.49
CA TRP A 602 29.37 -3.09 17.20
C TRP A 602 29.45 -4.12 16.07
N GLY A 603 30.49 -4.97 16.07
CA GLY A 603 30.53 -6.14 15.17
C GLY A 603 29.36 -7.11 15.43
N GLY A 604 29.00 -7.34 16.71
CA GLY A 604 27.80 -8.11 17.07
C GLY A 604 26.52 -7.52 16.43
N PHE A 605 26.37 -6.20 16.49
CA PHE A 605 25.28 -5.47 15.82
C PHE A 605 25.25 -5.69 14.31
N LEU A 606 26.40 -5.61 13.62
CA LEU A 606 26.47 -5.87 12.19
C LEU A 606 26.06 -7.31 11.85
N ALA A 607 26.54 -8.29 12.62
CA ALA A 607 26.15 -9.70 12.44
C ALA A 607 24.64 -9.90 12.61
N GLY A 608 24.02 -9.22 13.58
CA GLY A 608 22.58 -9.29 13.84
C GLY A 608 21.77 -8.70 12.68
N VAL A 609 22.19 -7.55 12.17
CA VAL A 609 21.56 -6.90 11.00
C VAL A 609 21.63 -7.81 9.77
N ILE A 610 22.78 -8.43 9.51
CA ILE A 610 22.98 -9.34 8.36
C ILE A 610 22.07 -10.55 8.49
N LEU A 611 22.08 -11.24 9.63
CA LEU A 611 21.32 -12.47 9.83
C LEU A 611 19.81 -12.22 9.72
N THR A 612 19.27 -11.31 10.53
CA THR A 612 17.82 -11.07 10.52
C THR A 612 17.37 -10.38 9.25
N GLY A 613 18.20 -9.49 8.68
CA GLY A 613 17.92 -8.83 7.41
C GLY A 613 17.78 -9.84 6.27
N GLN A 614 18.70 -10.80 6.17
CA GLN A 614 18.61 -11.88 5.18
C GLN A 614 17.33 -12.70 5.33
N LEU A 615 17.04 -13.14 6.55
CA LEU A 615 15.89 -14.00 6.81
C LEU A 615 14.59 -13.29 6.43
N LEU A 616 14.45 -12.02 6.83
CA LEU A 616 13.24 -11.25 6.59
C LEU A 616 13.11 -10.83 5.11
N ALA A 617 14.22 -10.53 4.43
CA ALA A 617 14.21 -10.18 3.00
C ALA A 617 13.71 -11.34 2.14
N VAL A 618 14.23 -12.55 2.34
CA VAL A 618 13.77 -13.74 1.59
C VAL A 618 12.32 -14.07 1.92
N PHE A 619 11.96 -14.07 3.19
CA PHE A 619 10.59 -14.33 3.65
C PHE A 619 9.59 -13.42 2.92
N MET A 620 9.82 -12.10 2.96
CA MET A 620 8.92 -11.11 2.36
C MET A 620 8.87 -11.21 0.83
N ALA A 621 10.03 -11.38 0.18
CA ALA A 621 10.11 -11.47 -1.28
C ALA A 621 9.40 -12.72 -1.82
N ASN A 622 9.65 -13.88 -1.21
CA ASN A 622 9.08 -15.15 -1.70
C ASN A 622 7.61 -15.30 -1.33
N SER A 623 7.18 -14.87 -0.14
CA SER A 623 5.75 -14.87 0.20
C SER A 623 4.94 -14.01 -0.77
N GLY A 624 5.37 -12.78 -1.02
CA GLY A 624 4.69 -11.91 -1.98
C GLY A 624 4.75 -12.42 -3.41
N GLY A 625 5.90 -12.91 -3.88
CA GLY A 625 6.00 -13.51 -5.21
C GLY A 625 5.12 -14.75 -5.39
N ALA A 626 4.96 -15.57 -4.35
CA ALA A 626 4.09 -16.73 -4.39
C ALA A 626 2.60 -16.35 -4.41
N TRP A 627 2.18 -15.31 -3.68
CA TRP A 627 0.80 -14.82 -3.75
C TRP A 627 0.43 -14.26 -5.12
N ASP A 628 1.32 -13.47 -5.71
CA ASP A 628 1.13 -12.91 -7.05
C ASP A 628 0.99 -13.99 -8.11
N ASN A 629 1.93 -14.94 -8.12
CA ASN A 629 1.92 -16.03 -9.09
C ASN A 629 0.74 -17.00 -8.85
N ALA A 630 0.25 -17.12 -7.61
CA ALA A 630 -0.98 -17.84 -7.32
C ALA A 630 -2.22 -17.12 -7.88
N LYS A 631 -2.28 -15.78 -7.77
CA LYS A 631 -3.31 -14.94 -8.40
C LYS A 631 -3.28 -15.12 -9.92
N LYS A 632 -2.13 -14.95 -10.57
CA LYS A 632 -1.98 -15.11 -12.03
C LYS A 632 -2.40 -16.50 -12.51
N LYS A 633 -2.04 -17.57 -11.77
CA LYS A 633 -2.50 -18.93 -12.07
C LYS A 633 -4.02 -19.08 -12.06
N ILE A 634 -4.72 -18.41 -11.15
CA ILE A 634 -6.19 -18.38 -11.09
C ILE A 634 -6.74 -17.57 -12.26
N GLU A 635 -6.12 -16.43 -12.60
CA GLU A 635 -6.48 -15.60 -13.75
C GLU A 635 -6.40 -16.36 -15.09
N ASP A 636 -5.47 -17.30 -15.23
CA ASP A 636 -5.33 -18.20 -16.38
C ASP A 636 -6.42 -19.29 -16.47
N GLY A 637 -7.40 -19.27 -15.56
CA GLY A 637 -8.58 -20.14 -15.60
C GLY A 637 -8.58 -21.27 -14.56
N CYS A 638 -7.57 -21.36 -13.69
CA CYS A 638 -7.62 -22.30 -12.57
C CYS A 638 -8.64 -21.85 -11.53
N TYR A 639 -9.25 -22.82 -10.83
CA TYR A 639 -10.08 -22.61 -9.63
C TYR A 639 -11.23 -21.58 -9.76
N GLY A 640 -11.74 -21.36 -10.97
CA GLY A 640 -12.89 -20.50 -11.24
C GLY A 640 -12.59 -19.29 -12.11
N GLY A 641 -11.31 -18.95 -12.36
CA GLY A 641 -10.96 -17.84 -13.24
C GLY A 641 -11.22 -16.45 -12.64
N LYS A 642 -11.00 -15.42 -13.46
CA LYS A 642 -11.23 -14.00 -13.11
C LYS A 642 -12.67 -13.77 -12.63
N GLY A 643 -12.81 -12.98 -11.56
CA GLY A 643 -14.09 -12.61 -10.95
C GLY A 643 -14.69 -13.63 -9.97
N SER A 644 -14.12 -14.84 -9.87
CA SER A 644 -14.54 -15.85 -8.88
C SER A 644 -14.16 -15.46 -7.43
N GLU A 645 -14.78 -16.10 -6.44
CA GLU A 645 -14.40 -15.89 -5.03
C GLU A 645 -12.95 -16.33 -4.74
N SER A 646 -12.47 -17.40 -5.39
CA SER A 646 -11.06 -17.81 -5.37
C SER A 646 -10.15 -16.68 -5.87
N HIS A 647 -10.54 -16.01 -6.96
CA HIS A 647 -9.79 -14.90 -7.53
C HIS A 647 -9.76 -13.70 -6.58
N LYS A 648 -10.89 -13.31 -5.99
CA LYS A 648 -10.93 -12.25 -4.97
C LYS A 648 -10.04 -12.59 -3.77
N ALA A 649 -10.05 -13.84 -3.31
CA ALA A 649 -9.20 -14.29 -2.22
C ALA A 649 -7.71 -14.24 -2.57
N SER A 650 -7.32 -14.59 -3.80
CA SER A 650 -5.93 -14.47 -4.24
C SER A 650 -5.49 -13.03 -4.42
N VAL A 651 -6.37 -12.12 -4.87
CA VAL A 651 -6.08 -10.68 -4.96
C VAL A 651 -5.81 -10.09 -3.56
N ILE A 652 -6.54 -10.52 -2.54
CA ILE A 652 -6.24 -10.12 -1.15
C ILE A 652 -4.85 -10.64 -0.72
N GLY A 653 -4.50 -11.88 -1.05
CA GLY A 653 -3.17 -12.41 -0.77
C GLY A 653 -2.05 -11.62 -1.45
N ASP A 654 -2.24 -11.27 -2.72
CA ASP A 654 -1.28 -10.50 -3.51
C ASP A 654 -1.10 -9.07 -2.99
N THR A 655 -2.20 -8.37 -2.71
CA THR A 655 -2.17 -7.01 -2.13
C THR A 655 -1.57 -6.94 -0.72
N VAL A 656 -1.60 -8.05 0.04
CA VAL A 656 -0.79 -8.21 1.27
C VAL A 656 0.69 -8.41 0.93
N GLY A 657 0.99 -9.14 -0.13
CA GLY A 657 2.32 -9.44 -0.65
C GLY A 657 3.06 -8.28 -1.28
N ASP A 658 2.37 -7.33 -1.90
CA ASP A 658 2.94 -6.18 -2.62
C ASP A 658 3.90 -5.34 -1.78
N PRO A 659 3.50 -4.78 -0.61
CA PRO A 659 4.44 -4.04 0.23
C PRO A 659 5.60 -4.91 0.73
N LEU A 660 5.42 -6.23 0.79
CA LEU A 660 6.46 -7.16 1.23
C LEU A 660 7.50 -7.41 0.12
N LYS A 661 7.06 -7.76 -1.10
CA LYS A 661 7.94 -8.18 -2.20
C LYS A 661 8.58 -7.04 -2.99
N ASP A 662 8.03 -5.82 -2.92
CA ASP A 662 8.46 -4.68 -3.74
C ASP A 662 8.86 -3.44 -2.95
N THR A 663 8.59 -3.40 -1.64
CA THR A 663 9.05 -2.30 -0.78
C THR A 663 9.91 -2.81 0.36
N ALA A 664 9.32 -3.47 1.36
CA ALA A 664 10.00 -3.79 2.61
C ALA A 664 11.11 -4.84 2.43
N GLY A 665 10.81 -5.97 1.76
CA GLY A 665 11.75 -7.06 1.54
C GLY A 665 13.00 -6.62 0.78
N PRO A 666 12.85 -6.10 -0.45
CA PRO A 666 14.00 -5.64 -1.23
C PRO A 666 14.74 -4.46 -0.59
N ALA A 667 14.07 -3.59 0.17
CA ALA A 667 14.75 -2.47 0.82
C ALA A 667 15.70 -2.88 1.95
N LEU A 668 15.54 -4.09 2.50
CA LEU A 668 16.52 -4.63 3.45
C LEU A 668 17.89 -4.83 2.81
N ASN A 669 17.96 -5.08 1.49
CA ASN A 669 19.23 -5.27 0.78
C ASN A 669 20.13 -4.03 0.88
N PRO A 670 19.75 -2.85 0.36
CA PRO A 670 20.56 -1.65 0.50
C PRO A 670 20.69 -1.24 1.97
N MET A 671 19.69 -1.49 2.83
CA MET A 671 19.81 -1.18 4.26
C MET A 671 20.98 -1.93 4.91
N ILE A 672 21.07 -3.26 4.74
CA ILE A 672 22.16 -4.07 5.30
C ILE A 672 23.52 -3.52 4.82
N LYS A 673 23.63 -3.19 3.53
CA LYS A 673 24.87 -2.68 2.92
C LYS A 673 25.22 -1.28 3.39
N VAL A 674 24.26 -0.35 3.48
CA VAL A 674 24.47 1.00 4.05
C VAL A 674 24.99 0.89 5.48
N ILE A 675 24.35 0.07 6.31
CA ILE A 675 24.72 -0.07 7.72
C ILE A 675 26.17 -0.57 7.86
N ASN A 676 26.55 -1.56 7.08
CA ASN A 676 27.91 -2.10 7.08
C ASN A 676 28.93 -1.09 6.54
N LEU A 677 28.64 -0.41 5.43
CA LEU A 677 29.53 0.60 4.84
C LEU A 677 29.70 1.83 5.72
N VAL A 678 28.62 2.36 6.30
CA VAL A 678 28.70 3.47 7.25
C VAL A 678 29.53 3.04 8.45
N SER A 679 29.37 1.81 8.92
CA SER A 679 30.17 1.34 10.05
C SER A 679 31.66 1.25 9.72
N LEU A 680 32.01 0.70 8.57
CA LEU A 680 33.38 0.61 8.09
C LEU A 680 34.01 1.99 7.83
N LEU A 681 33.27 2.90 7.18
CA LEU A 681 33.77 4.21 6.79
C LEU A 681 34.02 5.14 7.98
N PHE A 682 33.23 5.03 9.04
CA PHE A 682 33.36 5.85 10.24
C PHE A 682 34.13 5.17 11.38
N ALA A 683 34.57 3.91 11.20
CA ALA A 683 35.26 3.15 12.23
C ALA A 683 36.46 3.90 12.85
N GLY A 684 37.41 4.35 12.03
CA GLY A 684 38.59 5.10 12.49
C GLY A 684 38.21 6.38 13.24
N SER A 685 37.31 7.20 12.67
CA SER A 685 36.86 8.44 13.29
C SER A 685 36.12 8.24 14.62
N ILE A 686 35.30 7.20 14.76
CA ILE A 686 34.57 6.88 16.00
C ILE A 686 35.55 6.42 17.09
N LEU A 687 36.52 5.58 16.73
CA LEU A 687 37.57 5.15 17.66
C LEU A 687 38.41 6.35 18.14
N ALA A 688 38.77 7.26 17.24
CA ALA A 688 39.48 8.49 17.59
C ALA A 688 38.68 9.37 18.56
N LEU A 689 37.36 9.54 18.32
CA LEU A 689 36.47 10.31 19.20
C LEU A 689 36.31 9.68 20.58
N LYS A 690 36.22 8.34 20.65
CA LYS A 690 36.14 7.61 21.93
C LYS A 690 37.39 7.73 22.77
N ASN A 691 38.55 7.89 22.13
CA ASN A 691 39.82 8.07 22.82
C ASN A 691 40.10 9.55 23.17
N SER A 692 39.19 10.47 22.83
CA SER A 692 39.33 11.91 23.03
C SER A 692 38.51 12.40 24.23
N PHE A 693 39.09 13.28 25.07
CA PHE A 693 38.41 13.97 26.19
C PHE A 693 37.65 13.02 27.15
N ILE A 694 38.40 12.13 27.79
CA ILE A 694 37.88 11.17 28.78
C ILE A 694 37.84 11.80 30.18
N ILE A 695 36.69 11.73 30.85
CA ILE A 695 36.57 11.99 32.30
C ILE A 695 36.56 10.66 33.03
N GLN A 696 37.41 10.54 34.06
CA GLN A 696 37.30 9.45 35.02
C GLN A 696 36.28 9.81 36.10
N VAL A 697 35.34 8.90 36.37
CA VAL A 697 34.39 8.99 37.48
C VAL A 697 34.87 8.00 38.57
N PRO A 698 35.64 8.46 39.57
CA PRO A 698 36.37 7.56 40.47
C PRO A 698 35.45 6.68 41.33
N ILE A 699 34.25 7.18 41.64
CA ILE A 699 33.27 6.48 42.48
C ILE A 699 32.67 5.26 41.76
N LEU A 700 32.59 5.29 40.43
CA LEU A 700 32.04 4.20 39.62
C LEU A 700 33.13 3.38 38.93
N ASN A 701 34.40 3.83 38.99
CA ASN A 701 35.51 3.27 38.22
C ASN A 701 35.19 3.20 36.71
N VAL A 702 34.53 4.25 36.18
CA VAL A 702 34.10 4.35 34.79
C VAL A 702 34.81 5.52 34.10
N GLU A 703 35.29 5.27 32.89
CA GLU A 703 35.79 6.28 31.97
C GLU A 703 34.68 6.70 31.01
N ILE A 704 34.40 8.00 30.93
CA ILE A 704 33.35 8.54 30.07
C ILE A 704 33.97 9.45 29.00
N PRO A 705 33.94 9.06 27.72
CA PRO A 705 34.35 9.92 26.62
C PRO A 705 33.25 10.95 26.33
N ILE A 706 33.34 12.14 26.93
CA ILE A 706 32.23 13.13 26.96
C ILE A 706 31.70 13.43 25.56
N VAL A 707 32.61 13.68 24.60
CA VAL A 707 32.25 14.08 23.24
C VAL A 707 31.50 12.95 22.54
N ALA A 708 32.01 11.72 22.65
CA ALA A 708 31.37 10.55 22.06
C ALA A 708 29.99 10.28 22.70
N THR A 709 29.87 10.42 24.03
CA THR A 709 28.60 10.26 24.75
C THR A 709 27.58 11.33 24.37
N ALA A 710 27.98 12.60 24.28
CA ALA A 710 27.09 13.69 23.89
C ALA A 710 26.56 13.51 22.46
N LEU A 711 27.43 13.14 21.52
CA LEU A 711 27.03 12.82 20.14
C LEU A 711 26.09 11.62 20.09
N ALA A 712 26.39 10.55 20.84
CA ALA A 712 25.52 9.38 20.92
C ALA A 712 24.10 9.74 21.39
N VAL A 713 23.97 10.57 22.45
CA VAL A 713 22.67 11.02 22.95
C VAL A 713 21.90 11.80 21.90
N ILE A 714 22.57 12.73 21.18
CA ILE A 714 21.95 13.50 20.11
C ILE A 714 21.44 12.57 19.00
N LEU A 715 22.24 11.60 18.57
CA LEU A 715 21.84 10.65 17.54
C LEU A 715 20.65 9.79 17.98
N VAL A 716 20.64 9.29 19.22
CA VAL A 716 19.51 8.52 19.77
C VAL A 716 18.24 9.37 19.83
N ILE A 717 18.32 10.65 20.20
CA ILE A 717 17.17 11.56 20.19
C ILE A 717 16.65 11.74 18.76
N ILE A 718 17.53 11.99 17.78
CA ILE A 718 17.13 12.16 16.37
C ILE A 718 16.44 10.89 15.84
N ILE A 719 17.01 9.71 16.12
CA ILE A 719 16.43 8.42 15.74
C ILE A 719 15.06 8.23 16.42
N GLY A 720 14.96 8.52 17.71
CA GLY A 720 13.69 8.44 18.46
C GLY A 720 12.61 9.36 17.89
N VAL A 721 12.97 10.59 17.53
CA VAL A 721 12.08 11.55 16.87
C VAL A 721 11.65 11.06 15.49
N ALA A 722 12.57 10.50 14.69
CA ALA A 722 12.25 9.92 13.39
C ALA A 722 11.25 8.76 13.53
N ILE A 723 11.48 7.82 14.47
CA ILE A 723 10.56 6.71 14.75
C ILE A 723 9.20 7.22 15.25
N PHE A 724 9.18 8.25 16.09
CA PHE A 724 7.93 8.86 16.55
C PHE A 724 7.15 9.48 15.39
N TYR A 725 7.84 10.22 14.52
CA TYR A 725 7.23 10.87 13.35
C TYR A 725 6.65 9.85 12.37
N SER A 726 7.32 8.71 12.16
CA SER A 726 6.84 7.65 11.26
C SER A 726 5.60 6.90 11.78
N LYS A 727 5.38 6.93 13.10
CA LYS A 727 4.20 6.32 13.75
C LYS A 727 2.99 7.24 13.76
N ARG A 728 3.19 8.56 13.62
CA ARG A 728 2.12 9.55 13.75
C ARG A 728 1.15 9.44 12.57
N GLU A 729 -0.11 9.19 12.90
CA GLU A 729 -1.22 9.25 11.94
C GLU A 729 -1.53 10.72 11.63
N THR A 730 -1.70 11.04 10.35
CA THR A 730 -2.11 12.39 9.95
C THR A 730 -3.62 12.56 10.12
N LYS A 731 -4.08 13.80 10.32
CA LYS A 731 -5.53 14.08 10.41
C LYS A 731 -6.29 13.59 9.19
N GLU A 732 -5.70 13.75 8.00
CA GLU A 732 -6.19 13.16 6.75
C GLU A 732 -6.40 11.65 6.91
N GLU A 733 -5.38 10.89 7.31
CA GLU A 733 -5.46 9.42 7.44
C GLU A 733 -6.54 8.93 8.41
N ALA A 734 -6.80 9.68 9.49
CA ALA A 734 -7.86 9.37 10.42
C ALA A 734 -9.25 9.52 9.78
N GLN A 735 -9.45 10.57 8.97
CA GLN A 735 -10.69 10.77 8.20
C GLN A 735 -10.91 9.68 7.15
N ILE A 736 -9.82 9.17 6.53
CA ILE A 736 -9.93 8.12 5.51
C ILE A 736 -10.52 6.80 6.02
N ARG A 737 -10.31 6.54 7.31
CA ARG A 737 -10.71 5.29 7.95
C ARG A 737 -12.09 5.34 8.57
N ASP A 738 -12.77 6.46 8.39
CA ASP A 738 -14.10 6.66 8.91
C ASP A 738 -15.12 5.80 8.16
N ILE A 739 -15.69 4.85 8.89
CA ILE A 739 -16.75 3.94 8.44
C ILE A 739 -18.06 4.17 9.18
N ASP A 740 -18.07 5.11 10.13
CA ASP A 740 -19.19 5.34 11.01
C ASP A 740 -20.01 6.50 10.45
N ALA A 741 -21.32 6.36 10.43
CA ALA A 741 -22.18 7.39 9.92
C ALA A 741 -22.39 8.51 10.96
N PRO A 742 -22.58 9.78 10.52
CA PRO A 742 -22.84 10.89 11.43
C PRO A 742 -24.16 10.70 12.18
N ILE A 743 -24.28 11.14 13.42
CA ILE A 743 -25.45 10.86 14.28
C ILE A 743 -26.30 12.12 14.50
N PHE A 744 -27.63 11.97 14.43
CA PHE A 744 -28.54 13.03 14.88
C PHE A 744 -28.73 12.98 16.40
N GLU A 745 -28.32 14.03 17.12
CA GLU A 745 -28.42 14.06 18.59
C GLU A 745 -29.83 14.43 19.09
N SER A 746 -30.48 15.38 18.43
CA SER A 746 -31.85 15.79 18.75
C SER A 746 -32.53 16.39 17.53
N VAL A 747 -33.77 15.98 17.27
CA VAL A 747 -34.60 16.54 16.20
C VAL A 747 -35.88 17.07 16.83
N LEU A 748 -36.19 18.34 16.58
CA LEU A 748 -37.31 19.06 17.14
C LEU A 748 -38.22 19.57 16.02
N ILE A 749 -39.53 19.42 16.22
CA ILE A 749 -40.57 19.94 15.33
C ILE A 749 -41.30 21.05 16.09
N ASN A 750 -41.33 22.26 15.54
CA ASN A 750 -42.00 23.39 16.19
C ASN A 750 -42.77 24.27 15.18
N PRO A 751 -44.09 24.49 15.36
CA PRO A 751 -44.97 23.83 16.35
C PRO A 751 -45.34 22.39 15.93
N ASN A 752 -45.68 21.54 16.91
CA ASN A 752 -46.30 20.23 16.70
C ASN A 752 -47.34 20.02 17.82
N PRO A 753 -48.65 19.95 17.53
CA PRO A 753 -49.29 19.83 16.21
C PRO A 753 -49.26 21.12 15.37
N VAL A 754 -49.36 20.96 14.04
CA VAL A 754 -49.36 22.05 13.05
C VAL A 754 -50.66 22.09 12.26
N MET A 755 -51.15 23.30 11.95
CA MET A 755 -52.33 23.47 11.11
C MET A 755 -52.01 23.10 9.66
N ALA A 756 -52.94 22.45 8.97
CA ALA A 756 -52.82 22.15 7.54
C ALA A 756 -52.48 23.41 6.74
N SER A 757 -51.50 23.30 5.84
CA SER A 757 -50.92 24.40 5.06
C SER A 757 -50.17 25.50 5.85
N ALA A 758 -49.99 25.37 7.18
CA ALA A 758 -49.14 26.27 7.94
C ALA A 758 -47.67 25.83 7.89
N LEU A 759 -46.77 26.82 7.93
CA LEU A 759 -45.33 26.56 8.02
C LEU A 759 -44.94 26.11 9.42
N PHE A 760 -44.11 25.08 9.50
CA PHE A 760 -43.42 24.64 10.72
C PHE A 760 -41.93 24.46 10.45
N THR A 761 -41.15 24.40 11.54
CA THR A 761 -39.69 24.24 11.45
C THR A 761 -39.29 22.89 12.03
N ILE A 762 -38.45 22.18 11.28
CA ILE A 762 -37.70 21.01 11.74
C ILE A 762 -36.29 21.51 12.06
N SER A 763 -35.81 21.29 13.28
CA SER A 763 -34.45 21.66 13.70
C SER A 763 -33.74 20.43 14.25
N GLY A 764 -32.43 20.31 14.04
CA GLY A 764 -31.66 19.26 14.67
C GLY A 764 -30.15 19.51 14.63
N VAL A 765 -29.40 18.63 15.29
CA VAL A 765 -27.93 18.66 15.28
C VAL A 765 -27.43 17.34 14.73
N LEU A 766 -26.59 17.41 13.69
CA LEU A 766 -25.89 16.28 13.11
C LEU A 766 -24.42 16.35 13.55
N ASP A 767 -23.95 15.34 14.28
CA ASP A 767 -22.62 15.28 14.88
C ASP A 767 -21.87 14.06 14.35
N ASP A 768 -20.72 14.30 13.73
CA ASP A 768 -19.77 13.28 13.33
C ASP A 768 -18.47 13.33 14.15
N SER A 769 -18.28 14.35 15.00
CA SER A 769 -17.07 14.50 15.81
C SER A 769 -16.88 13.38 16.84
N ARG A 770 -17.94 12.62 17.14
CA ARG A 770 -17.97 11.53 18.12
C ARG A 770 -17.99 10.12 17.50
N THR A 771 -18.20 10.04 16.19
CA THR A 771 -18.16 8.80 15.41
C THR A 771 -16.89 8.79 14.60
N GLY A 772 -16.91 9.46 13.46
CA GLY A 772 -15.92 9.34 12.41
C GLY A 772 -14.97 10.52 12.24
N GLY A 773 -15.45 11.71 12.55
CA GLY A 773 -14.71 12.96 12.41
C GLY A 773 -14.58 13.43 10.95
N SER A 774 -15.43 12.95 10.05
CA SER A 774 -15.56 13.45 8.69
C SER A 774 -16.43 14.70 8.65
N ARG A 775 -16.29 15.49 7.58
CA ARG A 775 -17.18 16.63 7.36
C ARG A 775 -18.53 16.15 6.88
N ILE A 776 -19.58 16.76 7.40
CA ILE A 776 -20.96 16.53 6.95
C ILE A 776 -21.13 17.20 5.59
N VAL A 777 -21.71 16.48 4.62
CA VAL A 777 -21.91 16.98 3.25
C VAL A 777 -23.38 17.01 2.82
N SER A 778 -24.24 16.24 3.48
CA SER A 778 -25.68 16.32 3.26
C SER A 778 -26.48 16.05 4.53
N ALA A 779 -27.65 16.69 4.59
CA ALA A 779 -28.66 16.45 5.59
C ALA A 779 -30.04 16.63 4.96
N GLU A 780 -30.92 15.66 5.15
CA GLU A 780 -32.22 15.59 4.48
C GLU A 780 -33.30 15.05 5.43
N TYR A 781 -34.55 15.38 5.14
CA TYR A 781 -35.73 14.88 5.85
C TYR A 781 -36.77 14.30 4.86
N SER A 782 -37.62 13.42 5.37
CA SER A 782 -38.69 12.76 4.61
C SER A 782 -39.92 12.51 5.49
N PHE A 783 -41.10 12.46 4.86
CA PHE A 783 -42.38 12.15 5.50
C PHE A 783 -42.96 10.79 5.09
N ASP A 784 -42.37 10.13 4.10
CA ASP A 784 -42.84 8.87 3.51
C ASP A 784 -41.70 7.83 3.38
N GLY A 785 -40.46 8.21 3.68
CA GLY A 785 -39.26 7.39 3.51
C GLY A 785 -38.79 7.25 2.06
N ALA A 786 -39.51 7.83 1.09
CA ALA A 786 -39.24 7.72 -0.34
C ALA A 786 -38.80 9.06 -0.96
N SER A 787 -39.44 10.15 -0.55
CA SER A 787 -39.19 11.51 -1.03
C SER A 787 -38.35 12.28 -0.01
N TRP A 788 -37.15 12.71 -0.41
CA TRP A 788 -36.18 13.37 0.47
C TRP A 788 -36.00 14.85 0.12
N PHE A 789 -35.97 15.68 1.15
CA PHE A 789 -35.86 17.15 1.04
C PHE A 789 -34.68 17.66 1.87
N PRO A 790 -33.91 18.65 1.40
CA PRO A 790 -32.70 19.11 2.08
C PRO A 790 -33.00 19.92 3.35
N MET A 791 -32.11 19.78 4.34
CA MET A 791 -32.01 20.66 5.50
C MET A 791 -30.86 21.66 5.30
N ALA A 792 -31.01 22.88 5.81
CA ALA A 792 -29.99 23.92 5.72
C ALA A 792 -29.17 24.01 7.00
N ALA A 793 -27.84 24.10 6.86
CA ALA A 793 -26.93 24.43 7.95
C ALA A 793 -27.14 25.87 8.44
N ALA A 794 -26.94 26.11 9.73
CA ALA A 794 -27.13 27.42 10.35
C ALA A 794 -26.20 28.50 9.79
N ASP A 795 -25.00 28.13 9.35
CA ASP A 795 -24.02 29.02 8.70
C ASP A 795 -24.12 29.03 7.16
N GLY A 796 -25.07 28.25 6.61
CA GLY A 796 -25.35 28.15 5.18
C GLY A 796 -24.48 27.15 4.41
N LYS A 797 -23.59 26.39 5.06
CA LYS A 797 -22.77 25.35 4.40
C LYS A 797 -22.66 24.10 5.25
N LEU A 798 -22.73 22.93 4.61
CA LEU A 798 -22.38 21.67 5.25
C LEU A 798 -20.88 21.44 5.00
N ASP A 799 -20.03 21.89 5.91
CA ASP A 799 -18.57 21.79 5.78
C ASP A 799 -17.81 21.54 7.09
N THR A 800 -18.51 21.25 8.18
CA THR A 800 -17.93 20.93 9.49
C THR A 800 -18.32 19.54 9.97
N GLN A 801 -17.70 19.09 11.07
CA GLN A 801 -18.00 17.80 11.72
C GLN A 801 -19.26 17.86 12.60
N LEU A 802 -19.80 19.06 12.85
CA LEU A 802 -20.94 19.27 13.74
C LEU A 802 -21.82 20.36 13.15
N GLU A 803 -22.96 19.98 12.61
CA GLU A 803 -23.85 20.86 11.89
C GLU A 803 -25.17 21.10 12.64
N GLN A 804 -25.54 22.37 12.78
CA GLN A 804 -26.87 22.75 13.24
C GLN A 804 -27.79 22.93 12.03
N LEU A 805 -28.84 22.14 11.97
CA LEU A 805 -29.68 21.97 10.80
C LEU A 805 -31.07 22.53 11.04
N THR A 806 -31.62 23.21 10.04
CA THR A 806 -33.00 23.69 10.04
C THR A 806 -33.67 23.50 8.68
N ALA A 807 -34.95 23.17 8.68
CA ALA A 807 -35.80 23.13 7.50
C ALA A 807 -37.16 23.75 7.82
N LYS A 808 -37.65 24.63 6.94
CA LYS A 808 -39.02 25.17 7.01
C LYS A 808 -39.85 24.58 5.90
N THR A 809 -41.00 24.01 6.27
CA THR A 809 -41.86 23.29 5.33
C THR A 809 -43.33 23.33 5.79
N MET A 810 -44.22 22.81 4.96
CA MET A 810 -45.66 22.72 5.20
C MET A 810 -46.22 21.42 4.62
N ILE A 811 -47.30 20.93 5.23
CA ILE A 811 -48.06 19.78 4.74
C ILE A 811 -49.50 20.24 4.51
N GLU A 812 -50.02 20.05 3.30
CA GLU A 812 -51.33 20.57 2.91
C GLU A 812 -52.50 19.75 3.46
N LYS A 813 -52.33 18.43 3.58
CA LYS A 813 -53.39 17.53 3.99
C LYS A 813 -53.31 17.23 5.49
N PRO A 814 -54.43 17.25 6.23
CA PRO A 814 -54.45 16.80 7.61
C PRO A 814 -54.14 15.29 7.68
N GLY A 815 -53.38 14.90 8.70
CA GLY A 815 -52.87 13.55 8.83
C GLY A 815 -51.77 13.45 9.88
N ILE A 816 -51.28 12.23 10.07
CA ILE A 816 -50.18 11.90 10.97
C ILE A 816 -49.04 11.36 10.10
N TYR A 817 -47.89 12.03 10.11
CA TYR A 817 -46.78 11.73 9.21
C TYR A 817 -45.53 11.36 10.01
N PRO A 818 -44.83 10.25 9.70
CA PRO A 818 -43.52 10.00 10.30
C PRO A 818 -42.54 11.07 9.84
N LEU A 819 -41.56 11.41 10.69
CA LEU A 819 -40.42 12.23 10.31
C LEU A 819 -39.17 11.34 10.32
N ILE A 820 -38.60 11.14 9.15
CA ILE A 820 -37.34 10.44 8.97
C ILE A 820 -36.29 11.46 8.55
N VAL A 821 -35.16 11.48 9.22
CA VAL A 821 -34.00 12.30 8.83
C VAL A 821 -32.85 11.41 8.40
N ARG A 822 -32.02 11.92 7.50
CA ARG A 822 -30.76 11.27 7.13
C ARG A 822 -29.66 12.29 6.93
N GLY A 823 -28.44 11.87 7.22
CA GLY A 823 -27.24 12.70 7.12
C GLY A 823 -26.12 11.87 6.49
N ALA A 824 -25.32 12.50 5.64
CA ALA A 824 -24.14 11.88 5.07
C ALA A 824 -22.89 12.71 5.33
N ASP A 825 -21.79 12.02 5.58
CA ASP A 825 -20.46 12.59 5.64
C ASP A 825 -19.76 12.58 4.25
N GLU A 826 -18.58 13.19 4.17
CA GLU A 826 -17.77 13.22 2.95
C GLU A 826 -17.24 11.84 2.51
N MET A 827 -17.17 10.87 3.42
CA MET A 827 -16.80 9.49 3.13
C MET A 827 -17.95 8.71 2.47
N GLY A 828 -19.18 9.19 2.62
CA GLY A 828 -20.40 8.60 2.09
C GLY A 828 -21.08 7.64 3.06
N ASN A 829 -20.72 7.68 4.35
CA ASN A 829 -21.47 6.97 5.39
C ASN A 829 -22.77 7.73 5.64
N VAL A 830 -23.89 7.00 5.70
CA VAL A 830 -25.23 7.59 5.78
C VAL A 830 -25.94 7.05 7.01
N THR A 831 -26.43 7.95 7.86
CA THR A 831 -27.38 7.62 8.93
C THR A 831 -28.77 7.86 8.42
N ALA A 832 -29.70 6.94 8.70
CA ALA A 832 -31.13 7.16 8.55
C ALA A 832 -31.82 6.84 9.87
N GLN A 833 -32.59 7.79 10.39
CA GLN A 833 -33.25 7.67 11.69
C GLN A 833 -34.68 8.21 11.62
N GLU A 834 -35.64 7.43 12.13
CA GLU A 834 -36.99 7.92 12.40
C GLU A 834 -36.97 8.67 13.75
N CYS A 835 -37.32 9.95 13.72
CA CYS A 835 -37.08 10.87 14.83
C CYS A 835 -38.36 11.44 15.47
N GLY A 836 -39.54 11.07 14.97
CA GLY A 836 -40.81 11.48 15.55
C GLY A 836 -41.96 11.48 14.56
N THR A 837 -43.08 12.07 14.96
CA THR A 837 -44.31 12.13 14.15
C THR A 837 -44.84 13.56 14.11
N ILE A 838 -45.25 14.02 12.93
CA ILE A 838 -45.83 15.33 12.68
C ILE A 838 -47.34 15.19 12.64
N ILE A 839 -48.02 15.94 13.50
CA ILE A 839 -49.47 15.93 13.63
C ILE A 839 -50.02 17.14 12.87
N VAL A 840 -50.70 16.91 11.74
CA VAL A 840 -51.27 17.95 10.89
C VAL A 840 -52.78 17.97 11.05
N TYR A 841 -53.34 19.06 11.57
CA TYR A 841 -54.77 19.18 11.84
C TYR A 841 -55.44 20.27 10.98
N ASP A 842 -56.74 20.09 10.69
CA ASP A 842 -57.56 21.10 10.02
C ASP A 842 -58.77 21.45 10.90
N PRO A 843 -58.84 22.66 11.49
CA PRO A 843 -60.00 23.11 12.26
C PRO A 843 -61.33 23.11 11.49
N ALA A 844 -61.28 23.12 10.14
CA ALA A 844 -62.45 23.10 9.28
C ALA A 844 -62.96 21.68 8.97
N ALA A 845 -62.23 20.62 9.36
CA ALA A 845 -62.55 19.22 9.03
C ALA A 845 -63.88 18.71 9.61
N GLY A 846 -64.52 19.47 10.51
CA GLY A 846 -65.85 19.18 11.05
C GLY A 846 -65.79 18.46 12.40
N SER A 847 -66.61 17.42 12.57
CA SER A 847 -66.72 16.67 13.82
C SER A 847 -66.92 15.18 13.58
N ALA A 848 -66.35 14.33 14.43
CA ALA A 848 -66.60 12.90 14.47
C ALA A 848 -67.49 12.54 15.66
N ILE A 849 -68.42 11.61 15.44
CA ILE A 849 -69.23 11.00 16.49
C ILE A 849 -69.18 9.50 16.28
N GLY A 850 -68.92 8.74 17.33
CA GLY A 850 -68.93 7.29 17.26
C GLY A 850 -69.57 6.69 18.49
N GLU A 851 -70.34 5.62 18.30
CA GLU A 851 -70.85 4.79 19.37
C GLU A 851 -70.87 3.33 18.91
N GLY A 852 -70.77 2.41 19.86
CA GLY A 852 -70.85 0.99 19.57
C GLY A 852 -70.12 0.15 20.63
N TRP A 853 -69.75 -1.05 20.24
CA TRP A 853 -68.95 -1.93 21.09
C TRP A 853 -67.92 -2.71 20.29
N ILE A 854 -66.86 -3.12 20.97
CA ILE A 854 -65.81 -4.01 20.46
C ILE A 854 -65.76 -5.27 21.31
N GLU A 855 -65.24 -6.35 20.74
CA GLU A 855 -64.86 -7.53 21.51
C GLU A 855 -63.43 -7.32 22.03
N SER A 856 -63.29 -6.94 23.31
CA SER A 856 -61.97 -6.71 23.91
C SER A 856 -61.22 -8.04 24.05
N PRO A 857 -59.99 -8.16 23.52
CA PRO A 857 -59.24 -9.41 23.59
C PRO A 857 -58.71 -9.70 25.00
N GLU A 858 -58.39 -10.97 25.25
CA GLU A 858 -57.65 -11.36 26.45
C GLU A 858 -56.25 -10.71 26.43
N GLY A 859 -55.80 -10.23 27.58
CA GLY A 859 -54.56 -9.46 27.72
C GLY A 859 -54.69 -7.96 27.48
N ALA A 860 -55.83 -7.47 26.98
CA ALA A 860 -56.05 -6.06 26.65
C ALA A 860 -55.95 -5.12 27.87
N TYR A 861 -56.32 -5.60 29.07
CA TYR A 861 -56.20 -4.85 30.32
C TYR A 861 -55.14 -5.47 31.23
N THR A 862 -54.11 -4.70 31.59
CA THR A 862 -52.94 -5.23 32.30
C THR A 862 -53.25 -5.69 33.73
N GLU A 863 -54.22 -5.08 34.42
CA GLU A 863 -54.58 -5.49 35.80
C GLU A 863 -55.47 -6.74 35.86
N LYS A 864 -56.26 -7.03 34.81
CA LYS A 864 -57.08 -8.25 34.68
C LYS A 864 -56.84 -8.90 33.31
N PRO A 865 -55.67 -9.53 33.10
CA PRO A 865 -55.27 -10.03 31.78
C PRO A 865 -56.16 -11.15 31.25
N GLN A 866 -56.91 -11.84 32.11
CA GLN A 866 -57.86 -12.90 31.73
C GLN A 866 -59.23 -12.37 31.27
N ALA A 867 -59.51 -11.06 31.45
CA ALA A 867 -60.78 -10.47 31.07
C ALA A 867 -60.86 -10.33 29.54
N LYS A 868 -61.92 -10.89 28.95
CA LYS A 868 -62.28 -10.72 27.54
C LYS A 868 -63.79 -10.55 27.41
N GLY A 869 -64.24 -9.93 26.34
CA GLY A 869 -65.67 -9.78 26.06
C GLY A 869 -66.05 -8.39 25.58
N LYS A 870 -67.35 -8.16 25.52
CA LYS A 870 -67.95 -6.91 25.05
C LYS A 870 -67.52 -5.70 25.87
N ALA A 871 -66.90 -4.72 25.20
CA ALA A 871 -66.61 -3.39 25.74
C ALA A 871 -67.29 -2.32 24.88
N THR A 872 -68.02 -1.40 25.52
CA THR A 872 -68.79 -0.35 24.84
C THR A 872 -68.01 0.95 24.81
N PHE A 873 -68.13 1.71 23.72
CA PHE A 873 -67.52 3.03 23.59
C PHE A 873 -68.54 4.04 23.04
N GLN A 874 -68.36 5.30 23.43
CA GLN A 874 -69.01 6.43 22.80
C GLN A 874 -68.05 7.61 22.78
N PHE A 875 -67.99 8.36 21.69
CA PHE A 875 -67.23 9.58 21.63
C PHE A 875 -67.86 10.63 20.74
N THR A 876 -67.53 11.88 21.05
CA THR A 876 -67.70 13.05 20.19
C THR A 876 -66.37 13.77 20.13
N ALA A 877 -65.94 14.22 18.96
CA ALA A 877 -64.72 14.98 18.78
C ALA A 877 -64.91 16.00 17.65
N GLY A 878 -64.39 17.21 17.82
CA GLY A 878 -64.45 18.27 16.83
C GLY A 878 -63.61 19.46 17.26
N TYR A 879 -63.76 20.59 16.56
CA TYR A 879 -63.04 21.81 16.87
C TYR A 879 -63.99 22.91 17.31
N GLN A 880 -63.56 23.72 18.28
CA GLN A 880 -64.29 24.90 18.72
C GLN A 880 -64.19 26.00 17.66
N LYS A 881 -65.34 26.62 17.31
CA LYS A 881 -65.48 27.53 16.15
C LYS A 881 -64.55 28.74 16.14
N ASP A 882 -64.22 29.29 17.31
CA ASP A 882 -63.48 30.56 17.41
C ASP A 882 -61.99 30.39 17.76
N THR A 883 -61.62 29.28 18.38
CA THR A 883 -60.27 29.02 18.89
C THR A 883 -59.52 27.94 18.11
N GLY A 884 -60.23 27.11 17.33
CA GLY A 884 -59.64 25.95 16.66
C GLY A 884 -59.15 24.86 17.63
N ALA A 885 -59.45 24.99 18.93
CA ALA A 885 -59.05 24.02 19.94
C ALA A 885 -59.88 22.72 19.81
N PRO A 886 -59.27 21.53 20.02
CA PRO A 886 -59.98 20.27 20.01
C PRO A 886 -60.95 20.21 21.19
N VAL A 887 -62.20 19.83 20.91
CA VAL A 887 -63.27 19.69 21.90
C VAL A 887 -64.02 18.39 21.67
N GLY A 888 -64.49 17.78 22.74
CA GLY A 888 -65.12 16.47 22.66
C GLY A 888 -64.98 15.69 23.96
N GLN A 889 -65.57 14.50 23.94
CA GLN A 889 -65.53 13.59 25.06
C GLN A 889 -65.56 12.16 24.52
N ALA A 890 -64.75 11.27 25.08
CA ALA A 890 -64.75 9.84 24.86
C ALA A 890 -65.04 9.12 26.19
N GLU A 891 -65.92 8.13 26.11
CA GLU A 891 -66.27 7.22 27.20
C GLU A 891 -66.06 5.78 26.72
N PHE A 892 -65.51 4.95 27.59
CA PHE A 892 -65.27 3.54 27.34
C PHE A 892 -65.60 2.74 28.60
N ALA A 893 -66.34 1.65 28.45
CA ALA A 893 -66.70 0.76 29.54
C ALA A 893 -66.47 -0.69 29.14
N PHE A 894 -65.69 -1.40 29.94
CA PHE A 894 -65.44 -2.83 29.81
C PHE A 894 -65.90 -3.54 31.09
N PRO A 895 -67.18 -3.93 31.16
CA PRO A 895 -67.77 -4.47 32.39
C PRO A 895 -67.10 -5.74 32.90
N ALA A 896 -66.65 -6.64 32.00
CA ALA A 896 -65.97 -7.88 32.38
C ALA A 896 -64.64 -7.65 33.11
N ALA A 897 -64.05 -6.45 32.98
CA ALA A 897 -62.85 -6.04 33.70
C ALA A 897 -63.11 -5.03 34.83
N GLU A 898 -64.35 -4.59 35.05
CA GLU A 898 -64.68 -3.43 35.91
C GLU A 898 -63.89 -2.16 35.53
N LEU A 899 -63.67 -1.97 34.22
CA LEU A 899 -62.95 -0.82 33.70
C LEU A 899 -63.93 0.18 33.10
N THR A 900 -63.84 1.43 33.54
CA THR A 900 -64.52 2.59 32.97
C THR A 900 -63.51 3.69 32.73
N PHE A 901 -63.60 4.34 31.59
CA PHE A 901 -62.75 5.46 31.21
C PHE A 901 -63.60 6.60 30.69
N ARG A 902 -63.27 7.82 31.11
CA ARG A 902 -63.89 9.05 30.62
C ARG A 902 -62.81 10.09 30.37
N SER A 903 -62.72 10.59 29.15
CA SER A 903 -61.81 11.69 28.82
C SER A 903 -62.26 12.99 29.49
N GLU A 904 -61.32 13.80 29.95
CA GLU A 904 -61.57 15.15 30.48
C GLU A 904 -61.13 16.24 29.51
N ARG A 905 -60.03 16.00 28.79
CA ARG A 905 -59.44 16.96 27.86
C ARG A 905 -58.83 16.25 26.66
N LEU A 906 -58.90 16.92 25.50
CA LEU A 906 -58.19 16.55 24.28
C LEU A 906 -56.93 17.40 24.15
N ASP A 907 -55.81 16.77 23.80
CA ASP A 907 -54.52 17.44 23.56
C ASP A 907 -54.36 17.83 22.09
N TRP A 908 -54.68 16.91 21.18
CA TRP A 908 -54.81 17.18 19.76
C TRP A 908 -55.85 16.27 19.11
N LEU A 909 -56.38 16.72 17.97
CA LEU A 909 -57.36 16.02 17.14
C LEU A 909 -56.90 16.13 15.69
N VAL A 910 -57.09 15.07 14.91
CA VAL A 910 -56.95 15.02 13.46
C VAL A 910 -58.17 14.27 12.92
N ILE A 911 -58.91 14.92 12.02
CA ILE A 911 -60.03 14.30 11.29
C ILE A 911 -59.61 14.27 9.83
N THR A 912 -59.55 13.08 9.23
CA THR A 912 -59.33 12.87 7.81
C THR A 912 -60.64 12.39 7.15
N GLU A 913 -60.63 12.13 5.85
CA GLU A 913 -61.80 11.58 5.15
C GLU A 913 -62.19 10.17 5.66
N ASP A 914 -61.21 9.39 6.11
CA ASP A 914 -61.38 7.97 6.41
C ASP A 914 -61.18 7.61 7.90
N ALA A 915 -60.74 8.56 8.73
CA ALA A 915 -60.48 8.30 10.14
C ALA A 915 -60.55 9.54 11.01
N VAL A 916 -60.73 9.31 12.30
CA VAL A 916 -60.51 10.32 13.34
C VAL A 916 -59.49 9.80 14.35
N HIS A 917 -58.50 10.62 14.64
CA HIS A 917 -57.42 10.34 15.58
C HIS A 917 -57.38 11.47 16.60
N PHE A 918 -57.41 11.14 17.88
CA PHE A 918 -57.18 12.14 18.91
C PHE A 918 -56.58 11.54 20.16
N THR A 919 -55.87 12.40 20.89
CA THR A 919 -55.27 12.07 22.16
C THR A 919 -55.73 13.05 23.22
N GLY A 920 -55.51 12.68 24.47
CA GLY A 920 -55.82 13.56 25.58
C GLY A 920 -55.57 12.91 26.92
N THR A 921 -56.20 13.48 27.93
CA THR A 921 -56.17 12.99 29.30
C THR A 921 -57.57 12.74 29.84
N GLY A 922 -57.70 11.78 30.74
CA GLY A 922 -58.96 11.40 31.34
C GLY A 922 -58.80 10.62 32.64
N LEU A 923 -59.94 10.17 33.18
CA LEU A 923 -60.01 9.40 34.41
C LEU A 923 -60.41 7.96 34.12
N LEU A 924 -59.59 7.04 34.63
CA LEU A 924 -59.90 5.63 34.75
C LEU A 924 -60.60 5.38 36.10
N ASN A 925 -61.74 4.70 36.06
CA ASN A 925 -62.57 4.35 37.22
C ASN A 925 -62.90 5.56 38.12
N GLY A 926 -62.97 6.76 37.54
CA GLY A 926 -63.31 8.01 38.24
C GLY A 926 -62.24 8.57 39.17
N ALA A 927 -61.03 7.99 39.22
CA ALA A 927 -60.00 8.43 40.17
C ALA A 927 -58.56 8.49 39.61
N LYS A 928 -58.18 7.61 38.69
CA LYS A 928 -56.79 7.50 38.21
C LYS A 928 -56.61 8.27 36.91
N GLU A 929 -55.77 9.32 36.91
CA GLU A 929 -55.42 10.05 35.69
C GLU A 929 -54.66 9.17 34.69
N CYS A 930 -55.14 9.11 33.46
CA CYS A 930 -54.47 8.44 32.35
C CYS A 930 -54.40 9.34 31.11
N ALA A 931 -53.38 9.11 30.28
CA ALA A 931 -53.35 9.60 28.91
C ALA A 931 -54.05 8.58 28.01
N PHE A 932 -54.60 9.02 26.88
CA PHE A 932 -55.24 8.12 25.93
C PHE A 932 -54.97 8.52 24.47
N ALA A 933 -55.02 7.54 23.58
CA ALA A 933 -55.19 7.74 22.14
C ALA A 933 -56.36 6.91 21.65
N LEU A 934 -57.17 7.53 20.81
CA LEU A 934 -58.34 6.91 20.20
C LEU A 934 -58.26 7.09 18.69
N ILE A 935 -58.41 5.99 17.97
CA ILE A 935 -58.51 5.97 16.52
C ILE A 935 -59.82 5.28 16.12
N ALA A 936 -60.62 5.94 15.30
CA ALA A 936 -61.89 5.39 14.85
C ALA A 936 -62.05 5.62 13.34
N MET A 937 -62.52 4.59 12.64
CA MET A 937 -62.76 4.58 11.20
C MET A 937 -64.23 4.23 10.91
N PRO A 938 -64.95 5.03 10.09
CA PRO A 938 -66.31 4.73 9.70
C PRO A 938 -66.38 3.51 8.77
N GLU A 939 -67.59 2.98 8.61
CA GLU A 939 -67.85 1.93 7.63
C GLU A 939 -67.90 2.54 6.23
N ILE A 940 -67.15 1.98 5.29
CA ILE A 940 -67.17 2.38 3.88
C ILE A 940 -67.90 1.29 3.10
N ALA A 941 -69.22 1.40 3.07
CA ALA A 941 -70.11 0.39 2.47
C ALA A 941 -69.80 0.12 0.98
N ALA A 942 -69.33 1.13 0.24
CA ALA A 942 -68.96 1.00 -1.17
C ALA A 942 -67.74 0.10 -1.42
N GLU A 943 -66.87 -0.09 -0.42
CA GLU A 943 -65.64 -0.88 -0.51
C GLU A 943 -65.66 -2.15 0.35
N GLY A 944 -66.79 -2.44 1.03
CA GLY A 944 -66.92 -3.58 1.94
C GLY A 944 -66.01 -3.49 3.18
N LYS A 945 -65.53 -2.29 3.54
CA LYS A 945 -64.64 -2.06 4.69
C LYS A 945 -65.47 -1.77 5.95
N PRO A 946 -65.42 -2.64 6.98
CA PRO A 946 -66.18 -2.44 8.21
C PRO A 946 -65.61 -1.29 9.03
N ALA A 947 -66.44 -0.66 9.86
CA ALA A 947 -66.00 0.32 10.84
C ALA A 947 -65.07 -0.33 11.88
N LYS A 948 -64.05 0.43 12.30
CA LYS A 948 -63.00 -0.05 13.21
C LYS A 948 -62.69 0.97 14.29
N PHE A 949 -62.21 0.48 15.43
CA PHE A 949 -61.95 1.30 16.61
C PHE A 949 -60.74 0.78 17.36
N ARG A 950 -59.92 1.71 17.85
CA ARG A 950 -58.83 1.44 18.78
C ARG A 950 -58.82 2.47 19.90
N LEU A 951 -58.60 1.98 21.12
CA LEU A 951 -58.31 2.79 22.29
C LEU A 951 -57.08 2.22 22.99
N THR A 952 -56.13 3.11 23.27
CA THR A 952 -54.97 2.81 24.12
C THR A 952 -54.93 3.81 25.27
N LEU A 953 -54.72 3.31 26.49
CA LEU A 953 -54.67 4.07 27.74
C LEU A 953 -53.31 3.86 28.41
N TRP A 954 -52.69 4.92 28.92
CA TRP A 954 -51.42 4.85 29.65
C TRP A 954 -51.46 5.60 30.97
N GLU A 955 -50.67 5.14 31.93
CA GLU A 955 -50.44 5.88 33.16
C GLU A 955 -49.57 7.10 32.89
N LYS A 956 -50.07 8.29 33.27
CA LYS A 956 -49.46 9.58 32.90
C LYS A 956 -48.06 9.81 33.48
N GLN A 957 -47.75 9.21 34.62
CA GLN A 957 -46.45 9.39 35.31
C GLN A 957 -45.37 8.42 34.81
N THR A 958 -45.76 7.19 34.45
CA THR A 958 -44.82 6.10 34.13
C THR A 958 -44.78 5.77 32.65
N GLY A 959 -45.79 6.20 31.87
CA GLY A 959 -45.97 5.82 30.46
C GLY A 959 -46.39 4.37 30.26
N GLN A 960 -46.66 3.62 31.33
CA GLN A 960 -47.01 2.21 31.24
C GLN A 960 -48.41 2.04 30.64
N VAL A 961 -48.54 1.15 29.65
CA VAL A 961 -49.82 0.80 29.02
C VAL A 961 -50.76 0.15 30.06
N ILE A 962 -51.93 0.73 30.23
CA ILE A 962 -53.00 0.27 31.11
C ILE A 962 -53.96 -0.63 30.31
N TYR A 963 -54.43 -0.13 29.17
CA TYR A 963 -55.36 -0.84 28.29
C TYR A 963 -54.96 -0.62 26.83
N ASP A 964 -55.02 -1.67 26.01
CA ASP A 964 -54.86 -1.58 24.56
C ASP A 964 -55.82 -2.54 23.87
N SER A 965 -56.77 -1.99 23.10
CA SER A 965 -57.71 -2.81 22.33
C SER A 965 -57.05 -3.57 21.18
N ASP A 966 -55.90 -3.09 20.68
CA ASP A 966 -55.15 -3.68 19.56
C ASP A 966 -53.69 -3.99 19.98
N LEU A 967 -53.55 -4.92 20.93
CA LEU A 967 -52.30 -5.31 21.60
C LEU A 967 -51.05 -5.29 20.69
N GLY A 968 -50.08 -4.45 21.06
CA GLY A 968 -48.71 -4.48 20.53
C GLY A 968 -48.51 -3.74 19.21
N ASN A 969 -49.54 -3.10 18.66
CA ASN A 969 -49.40 -2.24 17.48
C ASN A 969 -48.91 -0.82 17.86
N PRO A 970 -48.18 -0.09 16.99
CA PRO A 970 -47.82 1.31 17.24
C PRO A 970 -49.04 2.20 17.46
N ASP A 971 -48.99 3.20 18.33
CA ASP A 971 -50.16 4.03 18.70
C ASP A 971 -50.80 4.81 17.53
N SER A 972 -50.03 5.06 16.46
CA SER A 972 -50.48 5.69 15.22
C SER A 972 -51.06 4.70 14.20
N ALA A 973 -50.95 3.39 14.44
CA ALA A 973 -51.39 2.37 13.49
C ALA A 973 -52.92 2.36 13.35
N TYR A 974 -53.39 2.16 12.12
CA TYR A 974 -54.81 2.05 11.85
C TYR A 974 -55.44 0.88 12.62
N PRO A 975 -56.64 1.07 13.20
CA PRO A 975 -57.30 0.07 14.01
C PRO A 975 -57.57 -1.21 13.19
N ILE A 976 -57.44 -2.36 13.84
CA ILE A 976 -57.82 -3.67 13.29
C ILE A 976 -59.10 -4.20 13.93
N THR A 977 -59.41 -3.77 15.16
CA THR A 977 -60.61 -4.19 15.87
C THR A 977 -61.88 -3.62 15.22
N LYS A 978 -62.76 -4.53 14.79
CA LYS A 978 -64.06 -4.20 14.20
C LYS A 978 -65.05 -3.80 15.28
N ILE A 979 -65.87 -2.81 15.00
CA ILE A 979 -66.98 -2.45 15.88
C ILE A 979 -68.24 -3.25 15.53
N ALA A 980 -69.13 -3.40 16.51
CA ALA A 980 -70.47 -3.94 16.34
C ALA A 980 -71.49 -3.09 17.12
N GLY A 981 -72.76 -3.14 16.72
CA GLY A 981 -73.88 -2.52 17.44
C GLY A 981 -73.81 -1.01 17.66
N GLY A 982 -73.50 -0.25 16.60
CA GLY A 982 -73.43 1.22 16.59
C GLY A 982 -72.86 1.72 15.25
N ALA A 983 -72.46 2.99 15.17
CA ALA A 983 -71.84 3.56 13.97
C ALA A 983 -70.81 4.64 14.31
N ILE A 984 -69.79 4.77 13.46
CA ILE A 984 -68.86 5.90 13.46
C ILE A 984 -69.22 6.79 12.26
N THR A 985 -69.46 8.07 12.52
CA THR A 985 -69.81 9.07 11.50
C THR A 985 -68.83 10.23 11.54
N LEU A 986 -68.17 10.48 10.42
CA LEU A 986 -67.37 11.68 10.19
C LEU A 986 -68.24 12.72 9.50
N LYS A 987 -68.57 13.82 10.18
CA LYS A 987 -69.39 14.91 9.63
C LYS A 987 -68.48 15.99 9.06
N ALA A 988 -68.19 15.89 7.76
CA ALA A 988 -67.52 16.96 7.02
C ALA A 988 -68.49 18.15 6.80
N LYS A 989 -67.99 19.39 6.95
CA LYS A 989 -68.71 20.57 6.48
C LYS A 989 -68.51 20.69 4.96
N ALA A 990 -69.60 20.76 4.20
CA ALA A 990 -69.56 20.91 2.75
C ALA A 990 -68.63 22.07 2.34
N HIS A 991 -67.50 21.75 1.72
CA HIS A 991 -66.69 22.71 0.99
C HIS A 991 -67.55 23.31 -0.13
N GLY A 992 -67.74 24.62 -0.13
CA GLY A 992 -68.44 25.33 -1.19
C GLY A 992 -67.81 24.99 -2.54
N SER A 993 -68.55 24.28 -3.39
CA SER A 993 -68.13 23.92 -4.72
C SER A 993 -68.03 25.17 -5.59
N ALA A 994 -66.81 25.67 -5.78
CA ALA A 994 -66.50 26.57 -6.87
C ALA A 994 -66.76 25.81 -8.19
N LYS A 995 -67.87 26.12 -8.87
CA LYS A 995 -68.19 25.66 -10.22
C LYS A 995 -66.99 25.89 -11.15
N LYS A 996 -66.25 24.81 -11.46
CA LYS A 996 -65.29 24.76 -12.57
C LYS A 996 -66.10 24.86 -13.87
N LYS A 997 -66.23 26.08 -14.43
CA LYS A 997 -66.65 26.29 -15.81
C LYS A 997 -65.60 25.64 -16.72
N SER A 998 -66.00 24.62 -17.47
CA SER A 998 -65.24 24.20 -18.64
C SER A 998 -65.24 25.34 -19.65
N ARG A 999 -64.07 25.91 -19.92
CA ARG A 999 -63.82 26.68 -21.14
C ARG A 999 -63.08 25.75 -22.08
N LYS A 1000 -63.80 25.27 -23.10
CA LYS A 1000 -63.20 24.94 -24.40
C LYS A 1000 -62.47 26.20 -24.88
N ALA A 1001 -61.20 26.06 -25.24
CA ALA A 1001 -60.49 27.03 -26.05
C ALA A 1001 -59.97 26.29 -27.28
N ASP A 1002 -60.49 26.71 -28.43
CA ASP A 1002 -60.01 26.37 -29.76
C ASP A 1002 -58.60 26.92 -30.01
N SER A 1003 -57.98 26.28 -31.00
CA SER A 1003 -56.75 26.59 -31.72
C SER A 1003 -56.46 28.06 -32.04
N THR A 1004 -55.19 28.44 -31.92
CA THR A 1004 -54.34 29.35 -32.75
C THR A 1004 -53.08 29.59 -31.89
N GLY A 1005 -51.83 29.31 -32.27
CA GLY A 1005 -51.09 29.67 -33.47
C GLY A 1005 -49.93 30.60 -33.03
N GLN A 1006 -48.70 30.30 -33.50
CA GLN A 1006 -47.46 31.12 -33.51
C GLN A 1006 -46.41 30.93 -32.38
N ASN A 1007 -45.34 30.20 -32.75
CA ASN A 1007 -43.95 30.64 -32.96
C ASN A 1007 -43.12 31.38 -31.90
N THR A 1008 -41.85 30.92 -31.89
CA THR A 1008 -40.54 31.55 -31.67
C THR A 1008 -39.90 31.62 -30.28
N ASP A 1009 -38.68 31.06 -30.28
CA ASP A 1009 -37.50 31.12 -29.40
C ASP A 1009 -37.47 30.42 -28.04
#